data_AF-A0A812J574-F1
#
_entry.id   AF-A0A812J574-F1
#
_cell.length_a   1.000
_cell.length_b   1.000
_cell.length_c   1.000
_cell.angle_alpha   90.00
_cell.angle_beta   90.00
_cell.angle_gamma   90.00
#
_symmetry.space_group_name_H-M   'P 1'
#
loop_
_entity.id
_entity.type
_entity.pdbx_description
1 polymer ?
#
loop_
_entity_poly.entity_id
_entity_poly.type
_entity_poly.pdbx_seq_one_letter_code
_entity_poly.pdbx_strand_id
1 'polypeptide(L)'
;MILPTMLSFGLIILGKPGIGKTPAAIVMVMAVARFLIQSRNMDGFFPGWRRSKQIDGFRERPGEVHIPVILDDPLLPSINVEDIKSFLDVGENGLVDARYRAAKFVRNQCRVLLNNEWCPDKEPEYVGLSTITWKQFLAMFQPALNDAPMPHVMATLKRASVIIAGDNAIYVRLASEHQSQKIHCINSGGITEDWLQETNKAHYNHYKNGQHTKYVDFDQYVEEETNLVSELLASPEEKEYLRRGATYDRWNEGFPTASNPATPRRASAAAASSHADRHHEEAVSASPPITAPPAKQPRIDLNDSDAEPLSPDYEVFETHLKKCSCGGNLSPSHEIEATLYDMLGQVKIKVRTWRCTSYGCRLTFGPNFAIHDSDKVNTAQPAEVKKARALFVSNKVAFSSVFLEYHARMEFRACVSSRAVQDVYRHTFGLKTNKLSGQWRKTYATAIVYYTALTELYPIGRHLDIVIGKELSPLTLKIYEQHVLHHVLPPHSRKAVTEVVADGHAKVHMKCANSHRHAGNPGKRGKDVTKPFGHGWFMVVNPADQRILWAKHMSQPEGNAILEAALMDVIPKFPNLDGVIVDRACSFLPHARHFKVMNQVKYWAVDAFHAQGSNAPTAVQPNRSTDYLASFVKRGKKSSTPYSCSKKPASKVLKRPSSKH
;
A
#
# COMPACT_ATOMS: atom_id res chain seq x y z
N MET A 1 20.66 -18.71 21.62
CA MET A 1 21.28 -18.65 20.28
C MET A 1 20.62 -17.63 19.36
N ILE A 2 19.36 -17.83 18.92
CA ILE A 2 18.76 -17.01 17.85
C ILE A 2 18.36 -15.60 18.30
N LEU A 3 17.73 -15.44 19.47
CA LEU A 3 17.24 -14.15 19.98
C LEU A 3 18.29 -13.00 19.90
N PRO A 4 19.56 -13.17 20.35
CA PRO A 4 20.62 -12.16 20.14
C PRO A 4 20.86 -11.69 18.71
N THR A 5 20.55 -12.51 17.69
CA THR A 5 20.70 -12.09 16.29
C THR A 5 19.53 -11.24 15.78
N MET A 6 18.35 -11.34 16.40
CA MET A 6 17.09 -10.77 15.90
C MET A 6 16.98 -9.23 16.00
N LEU A 7 17.95 -8.57 16.64
CA LEU A 7 18.10 -7.11 16.69
C LEU A 7 18.87 -6.52 15.49
N SER A 8 19.66 -7.34 14.78
CA SER A 8 20.57 -6.92 13.70
C SER A 8 20.34 -7.68 12.40
N PHE A 9 19.75 -8.87 12.48
CA PHE A 9 19.53 -9.79 11.38
C PHE A 9 18.07 -10.26 11.37
N GLY A 10 17.54 -10.53 10.17
CA GLY A 10 16.26 -11.21 10.03
C GLY A 10 16.29 -12.66 10.50
N LEU A 11 15.12 -13.28 10.58
CA LEU A 11 14.97 -14.71 10.86
C LEU A 11 14.16 -15.38 9.75
N ILE A 12 14.67 -16.48 9.21
CA ILE A 12 13.90 -17.40 8.35
C ILE A 12 13.60 -18.67 9.15
N ILE A 13 12.33 -19.10 9.16
CA ILE A 13 11.92 -20.40 9.73
C ILE A 13 11.20 -21.23 8.66
N LEU A 14 11.80 -22.36 8.30
CA LEU A 14 11.27 -23.37 7.38
C LEU A 14 10.87 -24.64 8.13
N GLY A 15 10.13 -25.54 7.47
CA GLY A 15 9.73 -26.84 8.00
C GLY A 15 8.30 -27.23 7.62
N LYS A 16 7.83 -28.40 8.05
CA LYS A 16 6.45 -28.87 7.79
C LYS A 16 5.36 -27.95 8.38
N PRO A 17 4.12 -27.96 7.86
CA PRO A 17 2.97 -27.40 8.58
C PRO A 17 2.71 -28.19 9.88
N GLY A 18 2.00 -27.58 10.84
CA GLY A 18 1.67 -28.22 12.13
C GLY A 18 2.64 -27.91 13.27
N ILE A 19 3.96 -28.02 13.04
CA ILE A 19 5.06 -27.96 14.06
C ILE A 19 5.19 -26.67 14.92
N GLY A 20 4.22 -25.76 14.92
CA GLY A 20 4.23 -24.61 15.83
C GLY A 20 5.11 -23.41 15.41
N LYS A 21 5.62 -23.37 14.17
CA LYS A 21 6.47 -22.27 13.64
C LYS A 21 5.92 -20.86 13.93
N THR A 22 4.67 -20.60 13.53
CA THR A 22 4.04 -19.27 13.67
C THR A 22 3.81 -18.87 15.14
N PRO A 23 3.29 -19.75 16.04
CA PRO A 23 3.31 -19.51 17.49
C PRO A 23 4.68 -19.10 18.03
N ALA A 24 5.72 -19.91 17.77
CA ALA A 24 7.08 -19.66 18.29
C ALA A 24 7.66 -18.34 17.75
N ALA A 25 7.40 -18.01 16.49
CA ALA A 25 7.77 -16.73 15.91
C ALA A 25 7.09 -15.54 16.61
N ILE A 26 5.78 -15.63 16.91
CA ILE A 26 5.04 -14.59 17.63
C ILE A 26 5.62 -14.39 19.04
N VAL A 27 5.90 -15.48 19.77
CA VAL A 27 6.53 -15.41 21.11
C VAL A 27 7.90 -14.73 21.03
N MET A 28 8.81 -15.21 20.17
CA MET A 28 10.15 -14.64 20.05
C MET A 28 10.14 -13.15 19.68
N VAL A 29 9.27 -12.70 18.76
CA VAL A 29 9.23 -11.27 18.40
C VAL A 29 8.57 -10.41 19.47
N MET A 30 7.57 -10.92 20.21
CA MET A 30 6.93 -10.19 21.30
C MET A 30 7.87 -10.00 22.50
N ALA A 31 8.73 -10.99 22.78
CA ALA A 31 9.75 -10.90 23.81
C ALA A 31 10.82 -9.84 23.44
N VAL A 32 11.31 -9.86 22.20
CA VAL A 32 12.22 -8.83 21.66
C VAL A 32 11.55 -7.44 21.66
N ALA A 33 10.24 -7.35 21.38
CA ALA A 33 9.50 -6.08 21.42
C ALA A 33 9.39 -5.51 22.85
N ARG A 34 9.16 -6.35 23.87
CA ARG A 34 9.17 -5.92 25.29
C ARG A 34 10.54 -5.38 25.71
N PHE A 35 11.61 -6.13 25.42
CA PHE A 35 12.98 -5.66 25.66
C PHE A 35 13.26 -4.32 24.95
N LEU A 36 12.81 -4.15 23.70
CA LEU A 36 13.01 -2.92 22.93
C LEU A 36 12.23 -1.70 23.45
N ILE A 37 11.11 -1.91 24.15
CA ILE A 37 10.39 -0.84 24.85
C ILE A 37 11.16 -0.42 26.10
N GLN A 38 11.54 -1.39 26.93
CA GLN A 38 12.24 -1.18 28.20
C GLN A 38 13.63 -0.55 28.00
N SER A 39 14.48 -1.15 27.16
CA SER A 39 15.85 -0.67 26.86
C SER A 39 15.93 0.69 26.15
N ARG A 40 14.79 1.29 25.81
CA ARG A 40 14.70 2.59 25.12
C ARG A 40 13.81 3.61 25.85
N ASN A 41 13.33 3.29 27.06
CA ASN A 41 12.39 4.12 27.83
C ASN A 41 11.18 4.58 26.99
N MET A 42 10.56 3.67 26.24
CA MET A 42 9.41 3.96 25.39
C MET A 42 8.11 3.97 26.20
N ASP A 43 8.00 4.92 27.12
CA ASP A 43 6.86 5.04 28.03
C ASP A 43 5.53 5.17 27.28
N GLY A 44 4.51 4.43 27.73
CA GLY A 44 3.17 4.41 27.11
C GLY A 44 3.05 3.58 25.84
N PHE A 45 4.14 3.01 25.30
CA PHE A 45 4.07 2.06 24.18
C PHE A 45 3.84 0.62 24.67
N PHE A 46 3.03 -0.13 23.93
CA PHE A 46 2.74 -1.54 24.20
C PHE A 46 3.35 -2.44 23.12
N PRO A 47 3.89 -3.61 23.46
CA PRO A 47 4.46 -4.53 22.47
C PRO A 47 3.35 -5.03 21.53
N GLY A 48 3.62 -5.01 20.22
CA GLY A 48 2.69 -5.50 19.21
C GLY A 48 3.41 -6.27 18.11
N TRP A 49 2.66 -6.82 17.16
CA TRP A 49 3.22 -7.44 15.96
C TRP A 49 2.27 -7.27 14.78
N ARG A 50 2.81 -7.33 13.56
CA ARG A 50 2.04 -7.31 12.31
C ARG A 50 2.39 -8.52 11.46
N ARG A 51 1.40 -9.05 10.73
CA ARG A 51 1.59 -10.17 9.81
C ARG A 51 0.98 -9.90 8.45
N SER A 52 1.61 -10.45 7.42
CA SER A 52 1.08 -10.45 6.05
C SER A 52 1.58 -11.68 5.27
N LYS A 53 0.85 -12.08 4.22
CA LYS A 53 1.31 -13.06 3.20
C LYS A 53 2.11 -12.41 2.07
N GLN A 54 2.14 -11.08 2.00
CA GLN A 54 2.81 -10.30 0.96
C GLN A 54 3.46 -9.06 1.57
N ILE A 55 4.63 -8.65 1.10
CA ILE A 55 5.35 -7.48 1.63
C ILE A 55 4.49 -6.19 1.50
N ASP A 56 3.64 -6.11 0.46
CA ASP A 56 2.57 -5.13 0.28
C ASP A 56 1.75 -4.84 1.56
N GLY A 57 1.42 -5.85 2.36
CA GLY A 57 0.59 -5.69 3.56
C GLY A 57 1.25 -4.87 4.68
N PHE A 58 2.57 -4.62 4.58
CA PHE A 58 3.27 -3.79 5.54
C PHE A 58 3.18 -2.28 5.22
N ARG A 59 2.89 -1.87 3.97
CA ARG A 59 2.93 -0.45 3.52
C ARG A 59 1.95 0.51 4.23
N GLU A 60 0.89 -0.02 4.85
CA GLU A 60 -0.24 0.77 5.39
C GLU A 60 0.14 1.63 6.60
N ARG A 61 1.08 1.15 7.41
CA ARG A 61 1.73 1.90 8.50
C ARG A 61 3.24 1.75 8.38
N PRO A 62 4.04 2.79 8.67
CA PRO A 62 5.49 2.67 8.76
C PRO A 62 5.94 1.53 9.69
N GLY A 63 7.20 1.13 9.55
CA GLY A 63 7.86 0.26 10.52
C GLY A 63 8.04 0.98 11.86
N GLU A 64 7.80 0.26 12.95
CA GLU A 64 7.90 0.75 14.32
C GLU A 64 8.67 -0.30 15.12
N VAL A 65 9.67 0.11 15.90
CA VAL A 65 10.65 -0.86 16.45
C VAL A 65 10.03 -1.84 17.46
N HIS A 66 8.97 -1.40 18.16
CA HIS A 66 8.17 -2.18 19.10
C HIS A 66 7.03 -2.97 18.43
N ILE A 67 6.92 -2.92 17.09
CA ILE A 67 5.97 -3.69 16.28
C ILE A 67 6.72 -4.50 15.20
N PRO A 68 7.32 -5.65 15.56
CA PRO A 68 7.88 -6.60 14.59
C PRO A 68 6.93 -7.05 13.49
N VAL A 69 7.50 -7.51 12.38
CA VAL A 69 6.77 -7.94 11.19
C VAL A 69 7.05 -9.40 10.82
N ILE A 70 5.99 -10.18 10.59
CA ILE A 70 6.05 -11.59 10.22
C ILE A 70 5.46 -11.76 8.81
N LEU A 71 6.32 -12.09 7.84
CA LEU A 71 5.93 -12.52 6.50
C LEU A 71 5.62 -14.02 6.57
N ASP A 72 4.34 -14.36 6.77
CA ASP A 72 3.86 -15.71 7.12
C ASP A 72 3.26 -16.40 5.89
N ASP A 73 3.87 -17.50 5.46
CA ASP A 73 3.45 -18.31 4.31
C ASP A 73 3.27 -17.49 3.00
N PRO A 74 4.29 -16.75 2.55
CA PRO A 74 4.29 -16.07 1.26
C PRO A 74 4.46 -17.06 0.10
N LEU A 75 3.89 -16.74 -1.06
CA LEU A 75 4.17 -17.44 -2.33
C LEU A 75 5.54 -16.97 -2.85
N LEU A 76 6.61 -17.66 -2.45
CA LEU A 76 7.99 -17.28 -2.77
C LEU A 76 8.28 -17.14 -4.28
N PRO A 77 7.70 -17.96 -5.20
CA PRO A 77 7.84 -17.76 -6.64
C PRO A 77 7.25 -16.44 -7.19
N SER A 78 6.56 -15.65 -6.36
CA SER A 78 5.97 -14.35 -6.73
C SER A 78 6.64 -13.14 -6.07
N ILE A 79 7.71 -13.35 -5.27
CA ILE A 79 8.47 -12.28 -4.61
C ILE A 79 9.90 -12.30 -5.15
N ASN A 80 10.45 -11.13 -5.51
CA ASN A 80 11.83 -11.09 -5.99
C ASN A 80 12.78 -11.38 -4.84
N VAL A 81 13.89 -12.07 -5.11
CA VAL A 81 14.89 -12.39 -4.08
C VAL A 81 15.55 -11.11 -3.53
N GLU A 82 15.43 -9.98 -4.23
CA GLU A 82 15.89 -8.66 -3.76
C GLU A 82 14.94 -8.04 -2.74
N ASP A 83 13.62 -8.21 -2.91
CA ASP A 83 12.62 -7.84 -1.90
C ASP A 83 12.80 -8.68 -0.61
N ILE A 84 13.14 -9.97 -0.75
CA ILE A 84 13.48 -10.86 0.37
C ILE A 84 14.75 -10.37 1.09
N LYS A 85 15.81 -10.02 0.35
CA LYS A 85 17.04 -9.44 0.95
C LYS A 85 16.73 -8.15 1.70
N SER A 86 16.02 -7.20 1.09
CA SER A 86 15.72 -5.90 1.70
C SER A 86 14.78 -6.02 2.91
N PHE A 87 13.78 -6.91 2.84
CA PHE A 87 12.95 -7.27 4.00
C PHE A 87 13.81 -7.77 5.16
N LEU A 88 14.75 -8.69 4.93
CA LEU A 88 15.57 -9.29 5.99
C LEU A 88 16.70 -8.38 6.52
N ASP A 89 16.92 -7.18 5.95
CA ASP A 89 18.00 -6.27 6.32
C ASP A 89 17.68 -5.45 7.58
N VAL A 90 17.62 -6.12 8.74
CA VAL A 90 17.18 -5.56 10.04
C VAL A 90 18.11 -4.46 10.57
N GLY A 91 19.41 -4.53 10.26
CA GLY A 91 20.42 -3.59 10.75
C GLY A 91 20.28 -2.16 10.23
N GLU A 92 19.46 -1.92 9.20
CA GLU A 92 19.28 -0.61 8.56
C GLU A 92 17.80 -0.24 8.36
N ASN A 93 17.54 1.03 8.04
CA ASN A 93 16.23 1.51 7.61
C ASN A 93 15.98 1.05 6.16
N GLY A 94 15.00 0.18 5.96
CA GLY A 94 14.72 -0.46 4.67
C GLY A 94 13.50 0.13 3.96
N LEU A 95 13.59 0.18 2.63
CA LEU A 95 12.44 0.27 1.73
C LEU A 95 12.39 -1.00 0.89
N VAL A 96 11.19 -1.57 0.74
CA VAL A 96 10.91 -2.65 -0.22
C VAL A 96 9.82 -2.17 -1.16
N ASP A 97 9.89 -2.53 -2.45
CA ASP A 97 8.84 -2.13 -3.39
C ASP A 97 7.50 -2.77 -3.00
N ALA A 98 6.45 -1.97 -3.13
CA ALA A 98 5.09 -2.31 -2.76
C ALA A 98 4.12 -1.37 -3.47
N ARG A 99 2.97 -1.90 -3.89
CA ARG A 99 1.99 -1.21 -4.74
C ARG A 99 1.62 0.17 -4.16
N TYR A 100 1.78 1.20 -4.98
CA TYR A 100 1.48 2.63 -4.69
C TYR A 100 2.33 3.29 -3.60
N ARG A 101 3.01 2.54 -2.73
CA ARG A 101 3.86 3.07 -1.66
C ARG A 101 4.77 1.96 -1.14
N ALA A 102 6.08 2.17 -1.19
CA ALA A 102 7.07 1.25 -0.64
C ALA A 102 6.78 0.88 0.82
N ALA A 103 6.97 -0.39 1.16
CA ALA A 103 6.91 -0.86 2.54
C ALA A 103 8.13 -0.33 3.30
N LYS A 104 7.88 0.47 4.35
CA LYS A 104 8.93 1.10 5.15
C LYS A 104 9.22 0.24 6.38
N PHE A 105 10.48 -0.14 6.58
CA PHE A 105 10.95 -0.86 7.76
C PHE A 105 12.03 -0.05 8.47
N VAL A 106 12.05 -0.06 9.80
CA VAL A 106 13.04 0.70 10.57
C VAL A 106 14.15 -0.19 11.10
N ARG A 107 15.31 0.44 11.34
CA ARG A 107 16.49 -0.20 11.93
C ARG A 107 16.16 -0.85 13.28
N ASN A 108 16.63 -2.07 13.49
CA ASN A 108 16.39 -2.94 14.64
C ASN A 108 14.91 -3.33 14.88
N GLN A 109 13.98 -3.01 13.96
CA GLN A 109 12.66 -3.64 13.96
C GLN A 109 12.85 -5.11 13.60
N CYS A 110 12.37 -6.04 14.43
CA CYS A 110 12.53 -7.46 14.15
C CYS A 110 11.65 -7.90 12.96
N ARG A 111 12.21 -8.75 12.08
CA ARG A 111 11.58 -9.16 10.81
C ARG A 111 11.78 -10.65 10.61
N VAL A 112 10.67 -11.39 10.47
CA VAL A 112 10.66 -12.85 10.36
C VAL A 112 9.96 -13.29 9.09
N LEU A 113 10.55 -14.24 8.37
CA LEU A 113 9.95 -14.94 7.22
C LEU A 113 9.66 -16.38 7.63
N LEU A 114 8.40 -16.81 7.52
CA LEU A 114 7.96 -18.18 7.79
C LEU A 114 7.50 -18.82 6.50
N ASN A 115 7.98 -20.02 6.19
CA ASN A 115 7.52 -20.77 5.02
C ASN A 115 7.48 -22.29 5.26
N ASN A 116 6.82 -23.00 4.34
CA ASN A 116 6.75 -24.45 4.26
C ASN A 116 7.63 -25.02 3.13
N GLU A 117 8.18 -24.18 2.26
CA GLU A 117 9.11 -24.56 1.18
C GLU A 117 10.52 -24.88 1.73
N TRP A 118 10.90 -26.15 1.69
CA TRP A 118 12.24 -26.71 1.92
C TRP A 118 12.31 -28.10 1.26
N CYS A 119 13.44 -28.82 1.32
CA CYS A 119 13.57 -30.16 0.72
C CYS A 119 13.77 -31.29 1.77
N PRO A 120 12.70 -32.02 2.18
CA PRO A 120 12.80 -33.20 3.04
C PRO A 120 13.67 -34.31 2.45
N ASP A 121 13.59 -34.53 1.13
CA ASP A 121 14.38 -35.54 0.39
C ASP A 121 15.91 -35.26 0.41
N LYS A 122 16.36 -34.22 1.11
CA LYS A 122 17.76 -33.83 1.31
C LYS A 122 18.13 -33.67 2.78
N GLU A 123 17.19 -33.97 3.70
CA GLU A 123 17.49 -34.07 5.12
C GLU A 123 18.43 -35.25 5.37
N PRO A 124 19.57 -35.05 6.06
CA PRO A 124 20.45 -36.16 6.43
C PRO A 124 19.83 -37.01 7.53
N GLU A 125 20.12 -38.32 7.50
CA GLU A 125 19.81 -39.24 8.61
C GLU A 125 20.45 -38.73 9.92
N TYR A 126 19.68 -38.70 11.00
CA TYR A 126 20.18 -38.21 12.28
C TYR A 126 20.94 -39.32 13.04
N VAL A 127 22.25 -39.37 12.81
CA VAL A 127 23.18 -40.28 13.50
C VAL A 127 23.91 -39.55 14.62
N GLY A 128 23.16 -38.95 15.55
CA GLY A 128 23.72 -38.19 16.70
C GLY A 128 24.50 -36.93 16.31
N LEU A 129 24.25 -36.37 15.12
CA LEU A 129 25.03 -35.27 14.56
C LEU A 129 24.75 -33.94 15.29
N SER A 130 25.79 -33.30 15.83
CA SER A 130 25.70 -31.94 16.39
C SER A 130 25.84 -30.82 15.34
N THR A 131 26.24 -31.17 14.11
CA THR A 131 26.37 -30.27 12.96
C THR A 131 26.14 -30.98 11.65
N ILE A 132 25.73 -30.25 10.61
CA ILE A 132 25.73 -30.71 9.22
C ILE A 132 26.64 -29.88 8.33
N THR A 133 27.02 -30.42 7.17
CA THR A 133 27.86 -29.71 6.19
C THR A 133 27.08 -28.62 5.45
N TRP A 134 27.80 -27.63 4.93
CA TRP A 134 27.26 -26.61 4.04
C TRP A 134 26.49 -27.20 2.85
N LYS A 135 26.97 -28.30 2.26
CA LYS A 135 26.33 -28.97 1.12
C LYS A 135 24.96 -29.58 1.47
N GLN A 136 24.84 -30.18 2.66
CA GLN A 136 23.57 -30.72 3.17
C GLN A 136 22.58 -29.58 3.49
N PHE A 137 23.04 -28.54 4.22
CA PHE A 137 22.20 -27.39 4.54
C PHE A 137 21.65 -26.70 3.28
N LEU A 138 22.52 -26.44 2.29
CA LEU A 138 22.13 -25.81 1.04
C LEU A 138 21.08 -26.65 0.28
N ALA A 139 21.26 -27.97 0.21
CA ALA A 139 20.32 -28.86 -0.49
C ALA A 139 18.90 -28.87 0.14
N MET A 140 18.78 -28.65 1.45
CA MET A 140 17.49 -28.45 2.12
C MET A 140 16.93 -27.03 1.93
N PHE A 141 17.79 -26.01 1.94
CA PHE A 141 17.42 -24.60 1.97
C PHE A 141 17.07 -24.00 0.60
N GLN A 142 17.70 -24.48 -0.47
CA GLN A 142 17.68 -23.81 -1.79
C GLN A 142 16.28 -23.61 -2.44
N PRO A 143 15.27 -24.49 -2.24
CA PRO A 143 13.90 -24.23 -2.70
C PRO A 143 13.30 -22.94 -2.12
N ALA A 144 13.60 -22.59 -0.86
CA ALA A 144 13.08 -21.41 -0.17
C ALA A 144 13.54 -20.06 -0.75
N LEU A 145 14.38 -20.09 -1.80
CA LEU A 145 14.80 -18.92 -2.56
C LEU A 145 14.60 -19.13 -4.08
N ASN A 146 13.66 -19.99 -4.50
CA ASN A 146 13.37 -20.31 -5.92
C ASN A 146 14.62 -20.76 -6.70
N ASP A 147 15.46 -21.60 -6.09
CA ASP A 147 16.74 -22.09 -6.64
C ASP A 147 17.72 -20.97 -7.07
N ALA A 148 17.64 -19.79 -6.45
CA ALA A 148 18.42 -18.61 -6.83
C ALA A 148 19.95 -18.86 -6.90
N PRO A 149 20.67 -18.14 -7.77
CA PRO A 149 22.12 -18.25 -7.88
C PRO A 149 22.85 -18.02 -6.55
N MET A 150 23.98 -18.71 -6.35
CA MET A 150 24.79 -18.65 -5.12
C MET A 150 25.03 -17.23 -4.56
N PRO A 151 25.32 -16.17 -5.37
CA PRO A 151 25.46 -14.81 -4.83
C PRO A 151 24.19 -14.27 -4.17
N HIS A 152 22.99 -14.65 -4.63
CA HIS A 152 21.73 -14.27 -4.01
C HIS A 152 21.51 -15.04 -2.72
N VAL A 153 21.80 -16.35 -2.70
CA VAL A 153 21.73 -17.20 -1.49
C VAL A 153 22.63 -16.64 -0.39
N MET A 154 23.91 -16.36 -0.68
CA MET A 154 24.83 -15.78 0.31
C MET A 154 24.43 -14.35 0.73
N ALA A 155 23.90 -13.53 -0.18
CA ALA A 155 23.40 -12.19 0.13
C ALA A 155 22.13 -12.17 1.00
N THR A 156 21.38 -13.28 1.06
CA THR A 156 20.30 -13.52 2.03
C THR A 156 20.86 -14.08 3.34
N LEU A 157 21.73 -15.10 3.27
CA LEU A 157 22.31 -15.78 4.43
C LEU A 157 23.25 -14.93 5.29
N LYS A 158 23.72 -13.79 4.78
CA LYS A 158 24.42 -12.77 5.58
C LYS A 158 23.51 -11.80 6.32
N ARG A 159 22.22 -11.76 5.96
CA ARG A 159 21.20 -10.88 6.54
C ARG A 159 20.28 -11.58 7.52
N ALA A 160 20.13 -12.90 7.40
CA ALA A 160 19.22 -13.66 8.22
C ALA A 160 19.86 -14.91 8.82
N SER A 161 19.52 -15.18 10.08
CA SER A 161 19.65 -16.51 10.68
C SER A 161 18.56 -17.41 10.10
N VAL A 162 18.85 -18.69 9.92
CA VAL A 162 17.93 -19.70 9.36
C VAL A 162 17.72 -20.83 10.36
N ILE A 163 16.46 -21.16 10.57
CA ILE A 163 15.99 -22.37 11.24
C ILE A 163 15.28 -23.23 10.19
N ILE A 164 15.66 -24.50 10.07
CA ILE A 164 14.89 -25.51 9.32
C ILE A 164 14.41 -26.54 10.34
N ALA A 165 13.09 -26.63 10.52
CA ALA A 165 12.44 -27.63 11.34
C ALA A 165 12.14 -28.86 10.48
N GLY A 166 13.13 -29.76 10.40
CA GLY A 166 13.03 -31.04 9.69
C GLY A 166 12.27 -32.10 10.49
N ASP A 167 12.22 -33.30 9.95
CA ASP A 167 11.61 -34.47 10.58
C ASP A 167 12.61 -35.21 11.48
N ASN A 168 13.90 -35.21 11.13
CA ASN A 168 14.97 -35.85 11.89
C ASN A 168 15.63 -34.91 12.92
N ALA A 169 15.75 -33.61 12.62
CA ALA A 169 16.30 -32.61 13.53
C ALA A 169 15.88 -31.15 13.21
N ILE A 170 16.17 -30.24 14.13
CA ILE A 170 16.22 -28.80 13.83
C ILE A 170 17.64 -28.41 13.41
N TYR A 171 17.75 -27.76 12.25
CA TYR A 171 19.00 -27.20 11.74
C TYR A 171 19.03 -25.69 11.93
N VAL A 172 20.08 -25.17 12.58
CA VAL A 172 20.23 -23.74 12.88
C VAL A 172 21.54 -23.20 12.30
N ARG A 173 21.45 -22.26 11.36
CA ARG A 173 22.58 -21.50 10.82
C ARG A 173 22.40 -20.02 11.16
N LEU A 174 23.34 -19.45 11.91
CA LEU A 174 23.33 -18.00 12.20
C LEU A 174 23.65 -17.17 10.94
N ALA A 175 23.23 -15.90 10.93
CA ALA A 175 23.56 -14.94 9.87
C ALA A 175 25.09 -14.82 9.67
N SER A 176 25.56 -15.00 8.43
CA SER A 176 26.98 -14.96 8.06
C SER A 176 27.14 -15.01 6.53
N GLU A 177 28.08 -14.27 5.96
CA GLU A 177 28.44 -14.36 4.54
C GLU A 177 29.41 -15.51 4.22
N HIS A 178 29.86 -16.28 5.21
CA HIS A 178 30.81 -17.37 5.01
C HIS A 178 30.10 -18.74 4.89
N GLN A 179 30.58 -19.57 3.96
CA GLN A 179 30.10 -20.96 3.81
C GLN A 179 30.60 -21.89 4.94
N SER A 180 31.70 -21.52 5.59
CA SER A 180 32.24 -22.18 6.80
C SER A 180 31.43 -21.90 8.07
N GLN A 181 30.36 -21.11 8.01
CA GLN A 181 29.47 -20.87 9.15
C GLN A 181 28.88 -22.18 9.66
N LYS A 182 29.14 -22.51 10.94
CA LYS A 182 28.62 -23.71 11.61
C LYS A 182 27.10 -23.77 11.48
N ILE A 183 26.59 -24.84 10.85
CA ILE A 183 25.18 -25.22 10.90
C ILE A 183 25.04 -26.24 12.03
N HIS A 184 24.35 -25.83 13.10
CA HIS A 184 24.06 -26.68 14.24
C HIS A 184 22.93 -27.64 13.88
N CYS A 185 22.99 -28.87 14.39
CA CYS A 185 21.94 -29.86 14.30
C CYS A 185 21.50 -30.20 15.73
N ILE A 186 20.20 -30.11 15.99
CA ILE A 186 19.60 -30.18 17.33
C ILE A 186 18.43 -31.15 17.28
N ASN A 187 18.55 -32.28 17.98
CA ASN A 187 17.43 -33.18 18.27
C ASN A 187 17.46 -33.49 19.78
N SER A 188 16.43 -33.04 20.49
CA SER A 188 16.28 -33.15 21.94
C SER A 188 14.83 -32.93 22.32
N GLY A 189 14.21 -33.82 23.11
CA GLY A 189 12.92 -33.57 23.77
C GLY A 189 11.74 -33.30 22.84
N GLY A 190 11.52 -34.13 21.80
CA GLY A 190 10.33 -34.05 20.93
C GLY A 190 10.27 -32.84 19.99
N ILE A 191 11.37 -32.09 19.85
CA ILE A 191 11.40 -30.78 19.16
C ILE A 191 11.15 -30.84 17.63
N THR A 192 11.00 -32.03 17.05
CA THR A 192 10.60 -32.27 15.65
C THR A 192 9.11 -32.58 15.47
N GLU A 193 8.31 -32.58 16.55
CA GLU A 193 6.87 -32.89 16.53
C GLU A 193 6.01 -31.61 16.49
N ASP A 194 5.86 -30.93 17.64
CA ASP A 194 5.07 -29.70 17.80
C ASP A 194 5.71 -28.80 18.87
N TRP A 195 6.01 -27.55 18.52
CA TRP A 195 6.60 -26.57 19.45
C TRP A 195 5.58 -25.97 20.42
N LEU A 196 4.28 -26.22 20.24
CA LEU A 196 3.23 -25.75 21.13
C LEU A 196 2.73 -26.91 22.00
N GLN A 197 3.11 -26.91 23.29
CA GLN A 197 2.61 -27.89 24.27
C GLN A 197 1.07 -27.95 24.30
N GLU A 198 0.51 -29.14 24.50
CA GLU A 198 -0.94 -29.39 24.43
C GLU A 198 -1.77 -28.48 25.34
N THR A 199 -1.29 -28.26 26.57
CA THR A 199 -1.84 -27.29 27.54
C THR A 199 -2.00 -25.88 26.97
N ASN A 200 -1.03 -25.43 26.18
CA ASN A 200 -0.99 -24.09 25.60
C ASN A 200 -1.81 -23.97 24.29
N LYS A 201 -2.22 -25.08 23.67
CA LYS A 201 -3.07 -25.07 22.46
C LYS A 201 -4.44 -24.48 22.73
N ALA A 202 -5.02 -24.73 23.91
CA ALA A 202 -6.28 -24.12 24.33
C ALA A 202 -6.15 -22.58 24.36
N HIS A 203 -5.18 -22.05 25.13
CA HIS A 203 -4.93 -20.61 25.24
C HIS A 203 -4.61 -19.94 23.89
N TYR A 204 -3.83 -20.59 23.02
CA TYR A 204 -3.56 -20.06 21.68
C TYR A 204 -4.80 -20.07 20.77
N ASN A 205 -5.72 -21.01 20.93
CA ASN A 205 -6.99 -21.02 20.20
C ASN A 205 -7.98 -19.97 20.75
N HIS A 206 -8.03 -19.73 22.07
CA HIS A 206 -8.74 -18.59 22.65
C HIS A 206 -8.21 -17.26 22.06
N TYR A 207 -6.89 -17.07 22.02
CA TYR A 207 -6.25 -15.90 21.41
C TYR A 207 -6.64 -15.70 19.92
N LYS A 208 -6.60 -16.76 19.09
CA LYS A 208 -7.06 -16.71 17.69
C LYS A 208 -8.52 -16.27 17.55
N ASN A 209 -9.37 -16.65 18.51
CA ASN A 209 -10.79 -16.33 18.54
C ASN A 209 -11.08 -14.95 19.16
N GLY A 210 -10.06 -14.12 19.42
CA GLY A 210 -10.19 -12.78 20.00
C GLY A 210 -10.46 -12.79 21.51
N GLN A 211 -10.28 -13.91 22.20
CA GLN A 211 -10.49 -14.03 23.64
C GLN A 211 -9.17 -13.80 24.40
N HIS A 212 -9.14 -12.75 25.21
CA HIS A 212 -7.95 -12.32 25.97
C HIS A 212 -7.87 -13.01 27.34
N THR A 213 -7.80 -14.34 27.35
CA THR A 213 -7.63 -15.13 28.57
C THR A 213 -6.14 -15.24 28.95
N LYS A 214 -5.72 -14.56 30.03
CA LYS A 214 -4.48 -14.92 30.74
C LYS A 214 -4.63 -16.30 31.37
N TYR A 215 -3.54 -17.07 31.43
CA TYR A 215 -3.46 -18.25 32.29
C TYR A 215 -2.93 -17.87 33.68
N VAL A 216 -3.01 -18.79 34.64
CA VAL A 216 -2.46 -18.58 36.00
C VAL A 216 -0.94 -18.33 35.87
N ASP A 217 -0.42 -17.39 36.64
CA ASP A 217 1.00 -16.96 36.63
C ASP A 217 1.50 -16.33 35.31
N PHE A 218 0.61 -16.00 34.35
CA PHE A 218 0.97 -15.35 33.08
C PHE A 218 1.92 -14.15 33.25
N ASP A 219 1.67 -13.27 34.22
CA ASP A 219 2.47 -12.07 34.43
C ASP A 219 3.87 -12.38 34.99
N GLN A 220 4.01 -13.44 35.81
CA GLN A 220 5.31 -13.95 36.26
C GLN A 220 6.11 -14.50 35.07
N TYR A 221 5.51 -15.32 34.20
CA TYR A 221 6.20 -15.82 33.00
C TYR A 221 6.58 -14.69 32.01
N VAL A 222 5.78 -13.61 31.95
CA VAL A 222 6.15 -12.40 31.18
C VAL A 222 7.36 -11.69 31.81
N GLU A 223 7.47 -11.64 33.14
CA GLU A 223 8.64 -11.08 33.83
C GLU A 223 9.88 -11.97 33.65
N GLU A 224 9.77 -13.28 33.86
CA GLU A 224 10.85 -14.25 33.64
C GLU A 224 11.38 -14.22 32.21
N GLU A 225 10.50 -14.20 31.20
CA GLU A 225 10.91 -14.07 29.79
C GLU A 225 11.58 -12.72 29.52
N THR A 226 11.09 -11.64 30.11
CA THR A 226 11.67 -10.29 29.94
C THR A 226 13.06 -10.20 30.58
N ASN A 227 13.26 -10.82 31.75
CA ASN A 227 14.55 -10.90 32.42
C ASN A 227 15.55 -11.76 31.64
N LEU A 228 15.14 -12.96 31.20
CA LEU A 228 15.96 -13.86 30.36
C LEU A 228 16.36 -13.19 29.03
N VAL A 229 15.43 -12.51 28.37
CA VAL A 229 15.72 -11.79 27.12
C VAL A 229 16.61 -10.58 27.37
N SER A 230 16.46 -9.87 28.49
CA SER A 230 17.36 -8.78 28.88
C SER A 230 18.78 -9.28 29.12
N GLU A 231 18.97 -10.38 29.86
CA GLU A 231 20.28 -11.01 30.05
C GLU A 231 20.89 -11.43 28.70
N LEU A 232 20.11 -12.08 27.83
CA LEU A 232 20.56 -12.52 26.50
C LEU A 232 20.95 -11.34 25.59
N LEU A 233 20.20 -10.24 25.61
CA LEU A 233 20.37 -9.08 24.71
C LEU A 233 21.30 -7.97 25.24
N ALA A 234 21.61 -7.97 26.55
CA ALA A 234 22.57 -7.05 27.15
C ALA A 234 23.92 -7.00 26.42
N SER A 235 24.54 -5.83 26.34
CA SER A 235 25.90 -5.63 25.83
C SER A 235 26.95 -6.40 26.65
N PRO A 236 28.20 -6.57 26.17
CA PRO A 236 29.28 -7.16 26.96
C PRO A 236 29.55 -6.38 28.27
N GLU A 237 29.38 -5.06 28.24
CA GLU A 237 29.54 -4.17 29.40
C GLU A 237 28.40 -4.34 30.41
N GLU A 238 27.14 -4.41 29.96
CA GLU A 238 25.99 -4.71 30.81
C GLU A 238 26.03 -6.13 31.36
N LYS A 239 26.49 -7.13 30.58
CA LYS A 239 26.70 -8.50 31.06
C LYS A 239 27.78 -8.57 32.14
N GLU A 240 28.87 -7.81 32.01
CA GLU A 240 29.89 -7.71 33.05
C GLU A 240 29.38 -6.95 34.29
N TYR A 241 28.53 -5.93 34.11
CA TYR A 241 27.85 -5.24 35.21
C TYR A 241 26.90 -6.17 35.97
N LEU A 242 26.02 -6.90 35.27
CA LEU A 242 25.10 -7.89 35.85
C LEU A 242 25.87 -9.02 36.57
N ARG A 243 26.97 -9.51 35.98
CA ARG A 243 27.85 -10.50 36.62
C ARG A 243 28.48 -9.97 37.91
N ARG A 244 28.84 -8.69 37.96
CA ARG A 244 29.32 -8.03 39.20
C ARG A 244 28.19 -7.83 40.22
N GLY A 245 26.99 -7.47 39.79
CA GLY A 245 25.78 -7.43 40.63
C GLY A 245 25.55 -8.75 41.35
N ALA A 246 25.40 -9.85 40.59
CA ALA A 246 25.24 -11.20 41.14
C ALA A 246 26.44 -11.68 42.00
N THR A 247 27.60 -11.04 41.89
CA THR A 247 28.75 -11.28 42.79
C THR A 247 28.62 -10.50 44.10
N TYR A 248 28.08 -9.28 44.06
CA TYR A 248 27.71 -8.48 45.24
C TYR A 248 26.53 -9.10 46.01
N ASP A 249 25.52 -9.61 45.31
CA ASP A 249 24.36 -10.25 45.94
C ASP A 249 24.78 -11.52 46.69
N ARG A 250 25.63 -12.36 46.09
CA ARG A 250 26.29 -13.49 46.80
C ARG A 250 27.19 -13.06 47.96
N TRP A 251 27.73 -11.85 47.93
CA TRP A 251 28.47 -11.29 49.07
C TRP A 251 27.52 -10.92 50.22
N ASN A 252 26.34 -10.37 49.92
CA ASN A 252 25.29 -10.11 50.91
C ASN A 252 24.70 -11.42 51.49
N GLU A 253 24.52 -12.46 50.67
CA GLU A 253 24.13 -13.80 51.13
C GLU A 253 25.19 -14.47 52.05
N GLY A 254 26.46 -14.05 51.92
CA GLY A 254 27.59 -14.61 52.65
C GLY A 254 27.79 -14.10 54.09
N PHE A 255 27.08 -13.05 54.52
CA PHE A 255 27.22 -12.46 55.85
C PHE A 255 25.92 -12.52 56.67
N PRO A 256 25.93 -13.11 57.88
CA PRO A 256 24.80 -13.05 58.81
C PRO A 256 24.42 -11.60 59.14
N THR A 257 23.13 -11.27 59.04
CA THR A 257 22.62 -9.90 59.14
C THR A 257 22.66 -9.36 60.58
N ALA A 258 23.72 -8.61 60.88
CA ALA A 258 23.89 -7.92 62.16
C ALA A 258 22.97 -6.68 62.29
N SER A 259 21.72 -6.92 62.72
CA SER A 259 20.82 -6.01 63.46
C SER A 259 20.91 -4.49 63.22
N ASN A 260 19.87 -3.90 62.61
CA ASN A 260 19.61 -2.45 62.65
C ASN A 260 19.23 -1.95 64.06
N PRO A 261 19.85 -0.87 64.53
CA PRO A 261 19.11 0.24 65.15
C PRO A 261 19.62 1.63 64.68
N ALA A 262 18.84 2.71 64.65
CA ALA A 262 17.39 2.88 64.80
C ALA A 262 16.97 4.26 64.24
N THR A 263 15.68 4.47 64.01
CA THR A 263 15.10 5.82 63.81
C THR A 263 14.44 6.32 65.09
N PRO A 264 14.56 7.63 65.40
CA PRO A 264 13.47 8.32 66.10
C PRO A 264 12.99 9.61 65.40
N ARG A 265 11.66 9.71 65.39
CA ARG A 265 10.76 10.77 64.90
C ARG A 265 11.13 12.24 65.23
N ARG A 266 11.13 13.08 64.18
CA ARG A 266 10.15 14.16 63.90
C ARG A 266 9.79 15.17 65.03
N ALA A 267 10.08 16.46 64.80
CA ALA A 267 9.33 17.59 65.36
C ALA A 267 9.32 18.84 64.43
N SER A 268 8.20 19.57 64.44
CA SER A 268 7.94 20.99 64.07
C SER A 268 8.89 21.79 63.13
N ALA A 269 8.30 22.47 62.14
CA ALA A 269 8.96 23.49 61.31
C ALA A 269 8.55 24.92 61.73
N ALA A 270 9.50 25.88 61.73
CA ALA A 270 9.24 27.32 61.69
C ALA A 270 10.52 28.14 61.38
N ALA A 271 10.72 28.55 60.12
CA ALA A 271 11.51 29.72 59.74
C ALA A 271 11.23 30.10 58.28
N ALA A 272 11.06 31.38 58.00
CA ALA A 272 11.06 31.97 56.66
C ALA A 272 12.02 33.18 56.66
N SER A 273 12.13 33.89 55.53
CA SER A 273 12.99 35.06 55.29
C SER A 273 14.50 34.75 55.10
N SER A 274 15.29 35.52 54.34
CA SER A 274 14.95 36.44 53.22
C SER A 274 16.22 37.03 52.57
N HIS A 275 16.17 37.27 51.25
CA HIS A 275 17.10 38.13 50.47
C HIS A 275 18.60 37.70 50.46
N ALA A 276 19.47 38.14 49.54
CA ALA A 276 19.30 39.08 48.42
C ALA A 276 20.15 38.66 47.18
N ASP A 277 19.79 39.18 45.99
CA ASP A 277 20.62 39.98 45.04
C ASP A 277 22.14 39.74 44.98
N ARG A 278 22.86 39.80 43.84
CA ARG A 278 22.68 40.22 42.40
C ARG A 278 23.96 39.72 41.64
N HIS A 279 24.27 39.86 40.34
CA HIS A 279 23.75 40.48 39.09
C HIS A 279 24.53 39.80 37.91
N HIS A 280 24.29 39.93 36.59
CA HIS A 280 23.34 40.70 35.76
C HIS A 280 23.09 39.95 34.41
N GLU A 281 23.03 40.68 33.27
CA GLU A 281 23.01 40.34 31.82
C GLU A 281 22.00 39.29 31.27
N GLU A 282 21.25 39.54 30.19
CA GLU A 282 21.09 40.74 29.34
C GLU A 282 19.62 40.90 28.85
N ALA A 283 19.32 41.94 28.06
CA ALA A 283 17.96 42.47 27.89
C ALA A 283 17.11 41.87 26.74
N VAL A 284 15.79 41.95 26.90
CA VAL A 284 14.78 41.53 25.91
C VAL A 284 14.50 42.64 24.90
N SER A 285 14.43 42.28 23.61
CA SER A 285 13.83 43.10 22.55
C SER A 285 12.83 42.25 21.74
N ALA A 286 11.69 42.82 21.35
CA ALA A 286 10.50 42.05 20.98
C ALA A 286 10.02 42.31 19.54
N SER A 287 9.74 41.23 18.80
CA SER A 287 8.94 41.19 17.56
C SER A 287 8.72 39.73 17.10
N PRO A 288 7.63 39.43 16.38
CA PRO A 288 6.23 39.64 16.72
C PRO A 288 5.53 38.29 17.02
N PRO A 289 4.31 38.26 17.59
CA PRO A 289 3.56 37.01 17.75
C PRO A 289 3.26 36.38 16.38
N ILE A 290 3.58 35.08 16.23
CA ILE A 290 3.29 34.33 15.01
C ILE A 290 1.77 34.30 14.79
N THR A 291 1.33 34.77 13.62
CA THR A 291 -0.08 34.81 13.23
C THR A 291 -0.74 33.45 13.33
N ALA A 292 -1.98 33.41 13.82
CA ALA A 292 -2.76 32.19 13.97
C ALA A 292 -2.76 31.34 12.68
N PRO A 293 -2.78 30.00 12.78
CA PRO A 293 -2.88 29.13 11.62
C PRO A 293 -4.14 29.49 10.81
N PRO A 294 -4.10 29.38 9.46
CA PRO A 294 -5.22 29.74 8.61
C PRO A 294 -6.48 28.99 9.07
N ALA A 295 -7.61 29.71 9.05
CA ALA A 295 -8.84 29.29 9.70
C ALA A 295 -9.16 27.82 9.43
N LYS A 296 -9.46 27.07 10.51
CA LYS A 296 -9.92 25.67 10.41
C LYS A 296 -10.98 25.61 9.32
N GLN A 297 -10.77 24.80 8.30
CA GLN A 297 -11.89 24.32 7.48
C GLN A 297 -12.93 23.80 8.47
N PRO A 298 -14.21 24.21 8.35
CA PRO A 298 -15.21 23.81 9.32
C PRO A 298 -15.21 22.29 9.39
N ARG A 299 -15.11 21.75 10.62
CA ARG A 299 -15.56 20.38 10.84
C ARG A 299 -17.01 20.39 10.36
N ILE A 300 -17.29 19.65 9.30
CA ILE A 300 -18.64 19.17 9.07
C ILE A 300 -18.85 18.20 10.22
N ASP A 301 -19.58 18.63 11.24
CA ASP A 301 -19.97 17.74 12.31
C ASP A 301 -20.79 16.61 11.70
N LEU A 302 -20.36 15.37 11.96
CA LEU A 302 -21.09 14.17 11.53
C LEU A 302 -22.31 13.89 12.43
N ASN A 303 -22.66 14.87 13.27
CA ASN A 303 -23.89 14.95 14.07
C ASN A 303 -25.07 15.52 13.25
N ASP A 304 -25.09 15.31 11.93
CA ASP A 304 -26.34 15.22 11.14
C ASP A 304 -27.10 13.90 11.50
N SER A 305 -27.00 13.46 12.77
CA SER A 305 -27.85 12.44 13.39
C SER A 305 -29.31 12.88 13.48
N ASP A 306 -29.52 14.19 13.43
CA ASP A 306 -30.82 14.86 13.43
C ASP A 306 -31.44 14.89 12.01
N ALA A 307 -30.83 14.17 11.05
CA ALA A 307 -31.42 13.87 9.76
C ALA A 307 -32.59 12.88 9.92
N GLU A 308 -33.72 13.36 10.47
CA GLU A 308 -34.92 12.57 10.76
C GLU A 308 -35.24 11.59 9.62
N PRO A 309 -35.59 10.33 9.91
CA PRO A 309 -36.06 9.42 8.87
C PRO A 309 -37.24 10.09 8.15
N LEU A 310 -37.28 9.99 6.82
CA LEU A 310 -38.40 10.52 6.05
C LEU A 310 -39.71 10.01 6.66
N SER A 311 -40.57 10.93 7.08
CA SER A 311 -41.76 10.59 7.86
C SER A 311 -42.63 9.60 7.07
N PRO A 312 -43.35 8.69 7.75
CA PRO A 312 -44.19 7.70 7.07
C PRO A 312 -45.40 8.33 6.33
N ASP A 313 -45.63 9.64 6.50
CA ASP A 313 -46.53 10.41 5.66
C ASP A 313 -46.02 10.43 4.21
N TYR A 314 -46.86 9.98 3.27
CA TYR A 314 -46.49 9.72 1.89
C TYR A 314 -46.06 10.97 1.10
N GLU A 315 -44.79 11.38 1.22
CA GLU A 315 -44.20 12.43 0.39
C GLU A 315 -44.35 12.04 -1.10
N VAL A 316 -45.05 12.88 -1.87
CA VAL A 316 -45.32 12.63 -3.28
C VAL A 316 -44.25 13.33 -4.11
N PHE A 317 -43.24 12.57 -4.50
CA PHE A 317 -42.12 13.06 -5.30
C PHE A 317 -42.59 13.40 -6.71
N GLU A 318 -42.38 14.66 -7.11
CA GLU A 318 -42.78 15.15 -8.43
C GLU A 318 -41.69 16.02 -9.07
N THR A 319 -41.91 16.48 -10.30
CA THR A 319 -40.87 17.17 -11.07
C THR A 319 -40.63 18.58 -10.53
N HIS A 320 -39.36 18.97 -10.41
CA HIS A 320 -38.95 20.32 -10.00
C HIS A 320 -39.23 21.38 -11.10
N LEU A 321 -39.44 20.95 -12.35
CA LEU A 321 -39.69 21.82 -13.48
C LEU A 321 -41.13 22.34 -13.49
N LYS A 322 -41.32 23.64 -13.78
CA LYS A 322 -42.64 24.26 -14.00
C LYS A 322 -43.07 24.30 -15.48
N LYS A 323 -42.12 24.08 -16.40
CA LYS A 323 -42.33 24.13 -17.86
C LYS A 323 -41.49 23.06 -18.57
N CYS A 324 -41.96 22.66 -19.74
CA CYS A 324 -41.24 21.83 -20.70
C CYS A 324 -40.17 22.64 -21.44
N SER A 325 -39.15 21.96 -21.98
CA SER A 325 -38.13 22.55 -22.85
C SER A 325 -38.69 23.17 -24.14
N CYS A 326 -39.86 22.75 -24.60
CA CYS A 326 -40.59 23.37 -25.71
C CYS A 326 -41.43 24.60 -25.31
N GLY A 327 -41.22 25.15 -24.09
CA GLY A 327 -41.96 26.29 -23.54
C GLY A 327 -43.36 25.96 -23.00
N GLY A 328 -43.88 24.76 -23.27
CA GLY A 328 -45.18 24.29 -22.81
C GLY A 328 -45.29 24.18 -21.29
N ASN A 329 -46.51 24.31 -20.77
CA ASN A 329 -46.79 24.00 -19.37
C ASN A 329 -46.73 22.50 -19.13
N LEU A 330 -46.55 22.09 -17.88
CA LEU A 330 -46.65 20.69 -17.46
C LEU A 330 -48.01 20.45 -16.78
N SER A 331 -48.53 19.23 -16.91
CA SER A 331 -49.74 18.76 -16.23
C SER A 331 -49.47 17.40 -15.55
N PRO A 332 -50.07 17.09 -14.38
CA PRO A 332 -50.01 15.75 -13.82
C PRO A 332 -50.58 14.69 -14.77
N SER A 333 -50.06 13.46 -14.69
CA SER A 333 -50.54 12.32 -15.48
C SER A 333 -50.92 11.13 -14.60
N HIS A 334 -49.96 10.56 -13.84
CA HIS A 334 -50.21 9.38 -13.00
C HIS A 334 -49.41 9.44 -11.70
N GLU A 335 -50.03 9.02 -10.61
CA GLU A 335 -49.36 8.73 -9.33
C GLU A 335 -48.97 7.24 -9.30
N ILE A 336 -47.72 6.94 -8.94
CA ILE A 336 -47.10 5.62 -9.06
C ILE A 336 -46.38 5.29 -7.75
N GLU A 337 -46.55 4.07 -7.24
CA GLU A 337 -45.76 3.58 -6.11
C GLU A 337 -44.31 3.26 -6.53
N ALA A 338 -43.34 3.74 -5.76
CA ALA A 338 -41.92 3.51 -5.96
C ALA A 338 -41.25 3.01 -4.67
N THR A 339 -40.11 2.33 -4.83
CA THR A 339 -39.21 1.99 -3.72
C THR A 339 -38.06 2.99 -3.65
N LEU A 340 -37.89 3.61 -2.49
CA LEU A 340 -36.69 4.33 -2.10
C LEU A 340 -35.78 3.38 -1.30
N TYR A 341 -34.51 3.29 -1.68
CA TYR A 341 -33.48 2.60 -0.89
C TYR A 341 -32.69 3.61 -0.07
N ASP A 342 -32.52 3.37 1.23
CA ASP A 342 -31.74 4.21 2.13
C ASP A 342 -30.75 3.38 2.98
N MET A 343 -30.23 3.96 4.06
CA MET A 343 -29.25 3.32 4.95
C MET A 343 -29.89 2.26 5.89
N LEU A 344 -31.21 2.28 6.07
CA LEU A 344 -31.95 1.44 7.01
C LEU A 344 -32.70 0.31 6.29
N GLY A 345 -33.17 0.53 5.05
CA GLY A 345 -33.90 -0.47 4.29
C GLY A 345 -34.56 0.03 3.01
N GLN A 346 -35.78 -0.45 2.76
CA GLN A 346 -36.60 -0.08 1.62
C GLN A 346 -37.85 0.65 2.11
N VAL A 347 -37.99 1.92 1.72
CA VAL A 347 -39.16 2.75 2.03
C VAL A 347 -40.10 2.78 0.81
N LYS A 348 -41.41 2.73 1.05
CA LYS A 348 -42.44 2.89 0.01
C LYS A 348 -42.83 4.35 -0.09
N ILE A 349 -42.67 4.92 -1.27
CA ILE A 349 -42.92 6.34 -1.57
C ILE A 349 -43.83 6.47 -2.79
N LYS A 350 -44.42 7.65 -2.97
CA LYS A 350 -45.25 7.97 -4.15
C LYS A 350 -44.49 8.86 -5.12
N VAL A 351 -44.71 8.64 -6.42
CA VAL A 351 -44.16 9.46 -7.50
C VAL A 351 -45.30 9.97 -8.37
N ARG A 352 -45.44 11.29 -8.50
CA ARG A 352 -46.35 11.89 -9.49
C ARG A 352 -45.60 12.20 -10.77
N THR A 353 -46.02 11.55 -11.84
CA THR A 353 -45.51 11.78 -13.20
C THR A 353 -46.26 12.91 -13.87
N TRP A 354 -45.55 13.71 -14.66
CA TRP A 354 -46.09 14.87 -15.36
C TRP A 354 -45.89 14.74 -16.87
N ARG A 355 -46.67 15.48 -17.67
CA ARG A 355 -46.61 15.51 -19.14
C ARG A 355 -46.71 16.95 -19.67
N CYS A 356 -46.05 17.23 -20.78
CA CYS A 356 -46.17 18.51 -21.48
C CYS A 356 -47.59 18.71 -22.05
N THR A 357 -48.12 19.93 -21.99
CA THR A 357 -49.44 20.28 -22.56
C THR A 357 -49.38 20.82 -23.99
N SER A 358 -48.20 21.20 -24.51
CA SER A 358 -48.07 21.70 -25.89
C SER A 358 -48.42 20.64 -26.93
N TYR A 359 -49.30 21.00 -27.86
CA TYR A 359 -49.67 20.16 -29.01
C TYR A 359 -48.42 19.69 -29.78
N GLY A 360 -48.36 18.39 -30.08
CA GLY A 360 -47.21 17.74 -30.72
C GLY A 360 -46.07 17.31 -29.77
N CYS A 361 -45.93 17.88 -28.58
CA CYS A 361 -44.87 17.49 -27.64
C CYS A 361 -45.28 16.24 -26.82
N ARG A 362 -44.46 15.18 -26.89
CA ARG A 362 -44.71 13.90 -26.21
C ARG A 362 -43.87 13.69 -24.92
N LEU A 363 -43.19 14.73 -24.44
CA LEU A 363 -42.33 14.64 -23.26
C LEU A 363 -43.14 14.38 -21.98
N THR A 364 -42.68 13.39 -21.21
CA THR A 364 -43.16 13.08 -19.86
C THR A 364 -42.02 13.20 -18.86
N PHE A 365 -42.34 13.41 -17.58
CA PHE A 365 -41.38 13.82 -16.56
C PHE A 365 -41.56 12.98 -15.29
N GLY A 366 -40.42 12.53 -14.75
CA GLY A 366 -40.29 12.07 -13.37
C GLY A 366 -39.69 13.18 -12.48
N PRO A 367 -39.32 12.87 -11.22
CA PRO A 367 -38.86 13.88 -10.26
C PRO A 367 -37.57 14.63 -10.68
N ASN A 368 -36.60 13.91 -11.26
CA ASN A 368 -35.29 14.45 -11.65
C ASN A 368 -34.89 14.17 -13.12
N PHE A 369 -35.82 13.72 -13.97
CA PHE A 369 -35.55 13.45 -15.38
C PHE A 369 -36.78 13.63 -16.28
N ALA A 370 -36.54 13.97 -17.54
CA ALA A 370 -37.50 13.90 -18.63
C ALA A 370 -37.33 12.60 -19.42
N ILE A 371 -38.42 12.10 -20.02
CA ILE A 371 -38.42 10.94 -20.91
C ILE A 371 -38.59 11.41 -22.36
N HIS A 372 -37.55 11.23 -23.17
CA HIS A 372 -37.50 11.54 -24.60
C HIS A 372 -37.19 10.25 -25.36
N ASP A 373 -38.07 9.80 -26.25
CA ASP A 373 -37.90 8.58 -27.06
C ASP A 373 -37.40 7.33 -26.29
N SER A 374 -37.95 7.13 -25.09
CA SER A 374 -37.59 6.10 -24.08
C SER A 374 -36.34 6.37 -23.25
N ASP A 375 -35.50 7.34 -23.62
CA ASP A 375 -34.35 7.76 -22.83
C ASP A 375 -34.74 8.68 -21.68
N LYS A 376 -34.12 8.49 -20.52
CA LYS A 376 -34.30 9.34 -19.33
C LYS A 376 -33.17 10.36 -19.27
N VAL A 377 -33.43 11.58 -19.70
CA VAL A 377 -32.46 12.69 -19.67
C VAL A 377 -32.54 13.38 -18.32
N ASN A 378 -31.41 13.54 -17.62
CA ASN A 378 -31.36 14.27 -16.35
C ASN A 378 -31.86 15.72 -16.53
N THR A 379 -32.70 16.17 -15.61
CA THR A 379 -33.09 17.59 -15.53
C THR A 379 -32.63 18.27 -14.25
N ALA A 380 -32.29 17.50 -13.21
CA ALA A 380 -31.98 18.04 -11.89
C ALA A 380 -30.52 18.47 -11.71
N GLN A 381 -30.32 19.36 -10.73
CA GLN A 381 -29.03 19.79 -10.20
C GLN A 381 -28.75 19.15 -8.82
N PRO A 382 -27.48 19.10 -8.34
CA PRO A 382 -27.14 18.54 -7.04
C PRO A 382 -27.93 19.15 -5.86
N ALA A 383 -28.25 20.45 -5.93
CA ALA A 383 -29.02 21.15 -4.91
C ALA A 383 -30.48 20.65 -4.80
N GLU A 384 -31.12 20.33 -5.92
CA GLU A 384 -32.49 19.83 -5.96
C GLU A 384 -32.57 18.39 -5.44
N VAL A 385 -31.58 17.57 -5.80
CA VAL A 385 -31.43 16.19 -5.28
C VAL A 385 -31.11 16.18 -3.78
N LYS A 386 -30.31 17.13 -3.28
CA LYS A 386 -30.10 17.30 -1.84
C LYS A 386 -31.39 17.74 -1.14
N LYS A 387 -32.13 18.71 -1.70
CA LYS A 387 -33.41 19.18 -1.15
C LYS A 387 -34.46 18.08 -1.09
N ALA A 388 -34.61 17.29 -2.16
CA ALA A 388 -35.55 16.17 -2.22
C ALA A 388 -35.07 14.92 -1.46
N ARG A 389 -33.88 14.94 -0.83
CA ARG A 389 -33.23 13.81 -0.13
C ARG A 389 -33.12 12.51 -0.95
N ALA A 390 -33.40 12.52 -2.26
CA ALA A 390 -33.56 11.33 -3.10
C ALA A 390 -33.20 11.57 -4.58
N LEU A 391 -32.72 10.52 -5.25
CA LEU A 391 -32.39 10.49 -6.68
C LEU A 391 -33.07 9.30 -7.37
N PHE A 392 -33.93 9.56 -8.36
CA PHE A 392 -34.68 8.53 -9.08
C PHE A 392 -33.92 8.07 -10.33
N VAL A 393 -33.73 6.75 -10.46
CA VAL A 393 -33.27 6.10 -11.70
C VAL A 393 -34.43 5.61 -12.57
N SER A 394 -35.66 5.63 -12.02
CA SER A 394 -36.93 5.43 -12.74
C SER A 394 -38.10 5.89 -11.88
N ASN A 395 -39.29 6.03 -12.46
CA ASN A 395 -40.54 6.33 -11.73
C ASN A 395 -40.95 5.26 -10.70
N LYS A 396 -40.17 4.18 -10.53
CA LYS A 396 -40.41 3.08 -9.57
C LYS A 396 -39.24 2.83 -8.61
N VAL A 397 -38.08 3.47 -8.80
CA VAL A 397 -36.87 3.24 -7.99
C VAL A 397 -36.07 4.51 -7.79
N ALA A 398 -35.79 4.83 -6.53
CA ALA A 398 -34.87 5.87 -6.08
C ALA A 398 -33.89 5.35 -5.03
N PHE A 399 -32.84 6.12 -4.78
CA PHE A 399 -31.93 5.96 -3.65
C PHE A 399 -31.84 7.29 -2.90
N SER A 400 -31.69 7.27 -1.57
CA SER A 400 -31.54 8.50 -0.81
C SER A 400 -30.19 9.18 -1.11
N SER A 401 -30.15 10.51 -1.05
CA SER A 401 -28.93 11.28 -1.30
C SER A 401 -27.83 10.95 -0.30
N VAL A 402 -28.18 10.69 0.96
CA VAL A 402 -27.27 10.26 2.03
C VAL A 402 -26.65 8.89 1.72
N PHE A 403 -27.46 7.92 1.28
CA PHE A 403 -27.00 6.59 0.89
C PHE A 403 -26.01 6.68 -0.29
N LEU A 404 -26.35 7.46 -1.32
CA LEU A 404 -25.49 7.64 -2.49
C LEU A 404 -24.19 8.36 -2.14
N GLU A 405 -24.24 9.39 -1.29
CA GLU A 405 -23.05 10.11 -0.85
C GLU A 405 -22.11 9.24 -0.01
N TYR A 406 -22.66 8.50 0.96
CA TYR A 406 -21.89 7.58 1.80
C TYR A 406 -21.23 6.48 0.96
N HIS A 407 -21.93 5.90 -0.01
CA HIS A 407 -21.38 4.85 -0.86
C HIS A 407 -20.42 5.34 -1.94
N ALA A 408 -20.63 6.53 -2.51
CA ALA A 408 -19.63 7.18 -3.36
C ALA A 408 -18.33 7.46 -2.57
N ARG A 409 -18.44 7.90 -1.31
CA ARG A 409 -17.27 8.05 -0.41
C ARG A 409 -16.61 6.70 -0.10
N MET A 410 -17.38 5.65 0.23
CA MET A 410 -16.81 4.33 0.55
C MET A 410 -16.12 3.66 -0.65
N GLU A 411 -16.78 3.55 -1.79
CA GLU A 411 -16.27 2.80 -2.95
C GLU A 411 -15.05 3.48 -3.58
N PHE A 412 -15.00 4.81 -3.61
CA PHE A 412 -13.91 5.57 -4.24
C PHE A 412 -12.82 6.06 -3.26
N ARG A 413 -13.05 6.09 -1.93
CA ARG A 413 -12.06 6.61 -0.95
C ARG A 413 -11.68 5.67 0.18
N ALA A 414 -12.48 4.64 0.51
CA ALA A 414 -12.23 3.76 1.66
C ALA A 414 -11.72 2.35 1.29
N CYS A 415 -11.54 2.05 -0.01
CA CYS A 415 -11.03 0.77 -0.52
C CYS A 415 -11.78 -0.49 -0.04
N VAL A 416 -13.02 -0.36 0.43
CA VAL A 416 -13.85 -1.48 0.92
C VAL A 416 -14.16 -2.44 -0.23
N SER A 417 -14.03 -3.76 0.02
CA SER A 417 -14.32 -4.73 -1.03
C SER A 417 -15.79 -4.70 -1.43
N SER A 418 -16.07 -4.66 -2.73
CA SER A 418 -17.44 -4.68 -3.26
C SER A 418 -18.21 -5.97 -2.93
N ARG A 419 -17.52 -7.02 -2.45
CA ARG A 419 -18.14 -8.22 -1.86
C ARG A 419 -18.69 -7.95 -0.46
N ALA A 420 -17.94 -7.28 0.42
CA ALA A 420 -18.42 -6.92 1.76
C ALA A 420 -19.62 -5.97 1.69
N VAL A 421 -19.55 -4.96 0.81
CA VAL A 421 -20.68 -4.07 0.52
C VAL A 421 -21.91 -4.85 0.04
N GLN A 422 -21.74 -5.79 -0.90
CA GLN A 422 -22.83 -6.65 -1.39
C GLN A 422 -23.41 -7.58 -0.30
N ASP A 423 -22.62 -7.99 0.68
CA ASP A 423 -23.08 -8.94 1.70
C ASP A 423 -23.96 -8.24 2.73
N VAL A 424 -23.52 -7.10 3.28
CA VAL A 424 -24.34 -6.22 4.14
C VAL A 424 -25.70 -5.93 3.49
N TYR A 425 -25.70 -5.53 2.21
CA TYR A 425 -26.93 -5.23 1.48
C TYR A 425 -27.87 -6.42 1.25
N ARG A 426 -27.40 -7.67 1.25
CA ARG A 426 -28.29 -8.84 1.20
C ARG A 426 -29.12 -8.95 2.48
N HIS A 427 -28.52 -8.61 3.61
CA HIS A 427 -29.19 -8.57 4.91
C HIS A 427 -30.10 -7.34 4.99
N THR A 428 -29.59 -6.12 4.75
CA THR A 428 -30.38 -4.86 4.84
C THR A 428 -31.59 -4.84 3.90
N PHE A 429 -31.44 -5.31 2.66
CA PHE A 429 -32.51 -5.23 1.65
C PHE A 429 -33.21 -6.57 1.36
N GLY A 430 -32.94 -7.61 2.15
CA GLY A 430 -33.63 -8.90 2.05
C GLY A 430 -33.50 -9.60 0.68
N LEU A 431 -32.37 -9.46 -0.01
CA LEU A 431 -32.17 -9.89 -1.40
C LEU A 431 -31.95 -11.40 -1.54
N LYS A 432 -32.94 -12.20 -1.13
CA LYS A 432 -32.90 -13.67 -0.97
C LYS A 432 -32.63 -14.50 -2.24
N THR A 433 -32.60 -13.92 -3.45
CA THR A 433 -32.38 -14.70 -4.69
C THR A 433 -31.33 -14.09 -5.62
N ASN A 434 -30.61 -14.97 -6.35
CA ASN A 434 -29.58 -14.56 -7.29
C ASN A 434 -30.10 -13.61 -8.39
N LYS A 435 -31.31 -13.85 -8.94
CA LYS A 435 -31.92 -12.97 -9.96
C LYS A 435 -32.21 -11.56 -9.40
N LEU A 436 -32.84 -11.47 -8.22
CA LEU A 436 -33.14 -10.18 -7.58
C LEU A 436 -31.86 -9.42 -7.24
N SER A 437 -30.85 -10.10 -6.67
CA SER A 437 -29.56 -9.46 -6.37
C SER A 437 -28.79 -9.02 -7.63
N GLY A 438 -29.03 -9.64 -8.79
CA GLY A 438 -28.44 -9.24 -10.08
C GLY A 438 -29.08 -7.97 -10.63
N GLN A 439 -30.42 -7.91 -10.64
CA GLN A 439 -31.15 -6.71 -11.06
C GLN A 439 -30.85 -5.53 -10.13
N TRP A 440 -30.90 -5.74 -8.80
CA TRP A 440 -30.56 -4.72 -7.81
C TRP A 440 -29.14 -4.17 -8.03
N ARG A 441 -28.15 -5.05 -8.26
CA ARG A 441 -26.76 -4.63 -8.55
C ARG A 441 -26.65 -3.73 -9.79
N LYS A 442 -27.39 -4.03 -10.87
CA LYS A 442 -27.41 -3.16 -12.05
C LYS A 442 -28.01 -1.80 -11.74
N THR A 443 -29.14 -1.77 -11.01
CA THR A 443 -29.85 -0.54 -10.64
C THR A 443 -29.05 0.33 -9.66
N TYR A 444 -28.37 -0.26 -8.67
CA TYR A 444 -27.44 0.41 -7.77
C TYR A 444 -26.23 0.99 -8.50
N ALA A 445 -25.60 0.21 -9.39
CA ALA A 445 -24.46 0.70 -10.19
C ALA A 445 -24.86 1.89 -11.08
N THR A 446 -26.05 1.85 -11.70
CA THR A 446 -26.60 3.01 -12.42
C THR A 446 -26.80 4.22 -11.50
N ALA A 447 -27.30 4.02 -10.27
CA ALA A 447 -27.56 5.12 -9.33
C ALA A 447 -26.28 5.78 -8.80
N ILE A 448 -25.26 5.00 -8.42
CA ILE A 448 -23.96 5.53 -7.98
C ILE A 448 -23.25 6.27 -9.13
N VAL A 449 -23.20 5.68 -10.34
CA VAL A 449 -22.59 6.35 -11.51
C VAL A 449 -23.35 7.62 -11.87
N TYR A 450 -24.69 7.62 -11.81
CA TYR A 450 -25.51 8.82 -12.05
C TYR A 450 -25.27 9.90 -10.98
N TYR A 451 -25.24 9.55 -9.70
CA TYR A 451 -24.95 10.49 -8.61
C TYR A 451 -23.58 11.13 -8.79
N THR A 452 -22.53 10.33 -8.99
CA THR A 452 -21.16 10.84 -9.22
C THR A 452 -21.09 11.69 -10.49
N ALA A 453 -21.71 11.28 -11.60
CA ALA A 453 -21.75 12.08 -12.81
C ALA A 453 -22.51 13.41 -12.60
N LEU A 454 -23.61 13.41 -11.83
CA LEU A 454 -24.35 14.62 -11.49
C LEU A 454 -23.51 15.60 -10.67
N THR A 455 -22.75 15.12 -9.68
CA THR A 455 -21.88 15.99 -8.86
C THR A 455 -20.66 16.49 -9.63
N GLU A 456 -20.01 15.62 -10.40
CA GLU A 456 -18.72 15.93 -11.08
C GLU A 456 -18.90 16.69 -12.40
N LEU A 457 -20.03 16.54 -13.09
CA LEU A 457 -20.34 17.30 -14.31
C LEU A 457 -21.06 18.64 -14.03
N TYR A 458 -21.47 18.90 -12.78
CA TYR A 458 -22.12 20.16 -12.42
C TYR A 458 -21.19 21.39 -12.54
N PRO A 459 -19.93 21.39 -12.02
CA PRO A 459 -19.00 22.52 -12.13
C PRO A 459 -18.65 22.94 -13.57
N ILE A 460 -18.81 22.03 -14.54
CA ILE A 460 -18.57 22.27 -15.98
C ILE A 460 -19.87 22.49 -16.78
N GLY A 461 -21.02 22.60 -16.13
CA GLY A 461 -22.31 22.81 -16.80
C GLY A 461 -22.81 21.64 -17.65
N ARG A 462 -22.22 20.43 -17.52
CA ARG A 462 -22.55 19.24 -18.31
C ARG A 462 -23.44 18.22 -17.60
N HIS A 463 -23.96 18.54 -16.42
CA HIS A 463 -24.90 17.68 -15.70
C HIS A 463 -26.20 17.37 -16.48
N LEU A 464 -26.58 18.19 -17.46
CA LEU A 464 -27.72 17.94 -18.34
C LEU A 464 -27.39 17.01 -19.54
N ASP A 465 -26.11 16.69 -19.79
CA ASP A 465 -25.70 15.70 -20.80
C ASP A 465 -26.06 14.25 -20.39
N ILE A 466 -26.47 14.04 -19.13
CA ILE A 466 -26.60 12.70 -18.54
C ILE A 466 -27.88 12.00 -18.99
N VAL A 467 -27.75 10.87 -19.69
CA VAL A 467 -28.84 9.93 -19.94
C VAL A 467 -28.73 8.75 -18.97
N ILE A 468 -29.72 8.60 -18.08
CA ILE A 468 -29.66 7.68 -16.94
C ILE A 468 -29.58 6.23 -17.42
N GLY A 469 -28.44 5.58 -17.15
CA GLY A 469 -28.19 4.19 -17.52
C GLY A 469 -27.49 3.98 -18.87
N LYS A 470 -27.06 5.07 -19.53
CA LYS A 470 -26.13 5.02 -20.67
C LYS A 470 -24.74 5.53 -20.28
N GLU A 471 -23.77 5.29 -21.15
CA GLU A 471 -22.42 5.87 -21.03
C GLU A 471 -22.46 7.37 -21.40
N LEU A 472 -21.57 8.17 -20.78
CA LEU A 472 -21.42 9.59 -21.11
C LEU A 472 -20.81 9.77 -22.51
N SER A 473 -21.15 10.86 -23.19
CA SER A 473 -20.60 11.12 -24.53
C SER A 473 -19.06 11.29 -24.49
N PRO A 474 -18.32 10.85 -25.52
CA PRO A 474 -16.87 11.07 -25.59
C PRO A 474 -16.46 12.55 -25.50
N LEU A 475 -17.34 13.47 -25.94
CA LEU A 475 -17.12 14.91 -25.80
C LEU A 475 -17.26 15.36 -24.34
N THR A 476 -18.32 14.91 -23.64
CA THR A 476 -18.54 15.19 -22.22
C THR A 476 -17.38 14.66 -21.37
N LEU A 477 -16.93 13.44 -21.64
CA LEU A 477 -15.77 12.82 -20.99
C LEU A 477 -14.48 13.61 -21.24
N LYS A 478 -14.23 14.08 -22.47
CA LYS A 478 -13.05 14.89 -22.80
C LYS A 478 -13.05 16.26 -22.08
N ILE A 479 -14.22 16.91 -21.97
CA ILE A 479 -14.35 18.19 -21.25
C ILE A 479 -14.11 17.98 -19.75
N TYR A 480 -14.64 16.89 -19.18
CA TYR A 480 -14.39 16.52 -17.78
C TYR A 480 -12.92 16.17 -17.52
N GLU A 481 -12.29 15.38 -18.39
CA GLU A 481 -10.84 15.09 -18.35
C GLU A 481 -10.02 16.39 -18.32
N GLN A 482 -10.31 17.34 -19.21
CA GLN A 482 -9.66 18.66 -19.22
C GLN A 482 -9.90 19.45 -17.92
N HIS A 483 -11.12 19.45 -17.37
CA HIS A 483 -11.41 20.13 -16.11
C HIS A 483 -10.64 19.54 -14.93
N VAL A 484 -10.63 18.21 -14.79
CA VAL A 484 -9.89 17.50 -13.74
C VAL A 484 -8.39 17.84 -13.82
N LEU A 485 -7.80 17.80 -15.02
CA LEU A 485 -6.40 18.15 -15.26
C LEU A 485 -6.06 19.64 -15.01
N HIS A 486 -7.03 20.55 -15.13
CA HIS A 486 -6.80 22.00 -15.01
C HIS A 486 -7.17 22.59 -13.65
N HIS A 487 -8.06 21.95 -12.89
CA HIS A 487 -8.64 22.50 -11.66
C HIS A 487 -8.60 21.56 -10.45
N VAL A 488 -8.68 20.23 -10.63
CA VAL A 488 -8.79 19.26 -9.53
C VAL A 488 -7.44 18.66 -9.15
N LEU A 489 -6.63 18.25 -10.14
CA LEU A 489 -5.32 17.62 -9.94
C LEU A 489 -4.10 18.55 -9.76
N PRO A 490 -4.03 19.81 -10.27
CA PRO A 490 -2.76 20.53 -10.27
C PRO A 490 -2.28 20.89 -8.86
N PRO A 491 -0.95 20.84 -8.60
CA PRO A 491 -0.39 21.20 -7.30
C PRO A 491 -0.59 22.69 -7.01
N HIS A 492 -0.67 23.02 -5.71
CA HIS A 492 -0.91 24.39 -5.23
C HIS A 492 0.10 25.43 -5.75
N SER A 493 1.31 25.01 -6.13
CA SER A 493 2.26 25.84 -6.88
C SER A 493 2.76 25.09 -8.11
N ARG A 494 2.30 25.51 -9.30
CA ARG A 494 2.83 25.00 -10.58
C ARG A 494 4.28 25.43 -10.86
N LYS A 495 4.82 26.39 -10.10
CA LYS A 495 6.24 26.79 -10.14
C LYS A 495 7.16 25.88 -9.31
N ALA A 496 6.60 25.06 -8.42
CA ALA A 496 7.38 24.13 -7.59
C ALA A 496 7.64 22.77 -8.28
N VAL A 497 7.04 22.52 -9.45
CA VAL A 497 7.30 21.33 -10.25
C VAL A 497 8.47 21.62 -11.20
N THR A 498 9.63 21.05 -10.89
CA THR A 498 10.85 21.08 -11.73
C THR A 498 11.08 19.77 -12.49
N GLU A 499 10.52 18.66 -11.99
CA GLU A 499 10.68 17.32 -12.57
C GLU A 499 9.34 16.59 -12.63
N VAL A 500 9.21 15.63 -13.55
CA VAL A 500 8.10 14.67 -13.57
C VAL A 500 8.57 13.24 -13.86
N VAL A 501 7.88 12.25 -13.28
CA VAL A 501 7.98 10.84 -13.66
C VAL A 501 6.77 10.49 -14.52
N ALA A 502 6.95 9.72 -15.60
CA ALA A 502 5.83 9.19 -16.38
C ALA A 502 5.96 7.66 -16.59
N ASP A 503 4.89 6.91 -16.35
CA ASP A 503 4.89 5.44 -16.33
C ASP A 503 3.56 4.80 -16.77
N GLY A 504 3.63 3.61 -17.35
CA GLY A 504 2.51 2.77 -17.75
C GLY A 504 2.08 1.79 -16.65
N HIS A 505 1.20 2.24 -15.76
CA HIS A 505 0.63 1.44 -14.67
C HIS A 505 -0.34 0.35 -15.16
N ALA A 506 0.20 -0.70 -15.76
CA ALA A 506 -0.53 -1.87 -16.27
C ALA A 506 -1.32 -2.64 -15.19
N LYS A 507 -1.02 -2.43 -13.91
CA LYS A 507 -1.72 -3.08 -12.77
C LYS A 507 -3.12 -2.49 -12.50
N VAL A 508 -3.48 -1.34 -13.08
CA VAL A 508 -4.79 -0.68 -12.88
C VAL A 508 -5.71 -0.95 -14.08
N HIS A 509 -6.30 -2.15 -14.14
CA HIS A 509 -7.18 -2.53 -15.25
C HIS A 509 -8.62 -2.04 -15.09
N MET A 510 -9.16 -1.39 -16.12
CA MET A 510 -10.61 -1.17 -16.27
C MET A 510 -11.26 -2.39 -16.95
N LYS A 511 -12.46 -2.78 -16.49
CA LYS A 511 -13.28 -3.85 -17.10
C LYS A 511 -14.42 -3.25 -17.93
N CYS A 512 -14.15 -2.97 -19.21
CA CYS A 512 -15.19 -2.61 -20.16
C CYS A 512 -15.96 -3.86 -20.60
N ALA A 513 -17.30 -3.82 -20.61
CA ALA A 513 -18.13 -4.99 -20.91
C ALA A 513 -18.02 -5.48 -22.38
N ASN A 514 -17.64 -4.58 -23.30
CA ASN A 514 -17.70 -4.78 -24.75
C ASN A 514 -16.30 -4.77 -25.42
N SER A 515 -15.25 -5.27 -24.76
CA SER A 515 -13.89 -5.30 -25.33
C SER A 515 -13.75 -6.34 -26.45
N HIS A 516 -14.19 -6.01 -27.65
CA HIS A 516 -14.09 -6.88 -28.83
C HIS A 516 -12.64 -6.98 -29.34
N ARG A 517 -12.10 -8.21 -29.33
CA ARG A 517 -11.04 -8.76 -30.19
C ARG A 517 -9.92 -7.78 -30.64
N HIS A 518 -8.81 -7.77 -29.92
CA HIS A 518 -7.51 -7.40 -30.49
C HIS A 518 -6.63 -8.64 -30.69
N ALA A 519 -5.93 -8.69 -31.83
CA ALA A 519 -5.03 -9.79 -32.15
C ALA A 519 -3.63 -9.55 -31.55
N GLY A 520 -3.14 -10.52 -30.78
CA GLY A 520 -1.76 -10.60 -30.30
C GLY A 520 -1.25 -12.02 -30.50
N ASN A 521 0.05 -12.19 -30.74
CA ASN A 521 0.62 -13.47 -31.18
C ASN A 521 0.32 -14.63 -30.20
N PRO A 522 -0.07 -15.82 -30.71
CA PRO A 522 -0.38 -16.97 -29.87
C PRO A 522 0.88 -17.52 -29.19
N GLY A 523 0.77 -17.79 -27.89
CA GLY A 523 1.82 -18.45 -27.12
C GLY A 523 1.94 -19.94 -27.47
N LYS A 524 3.11 -20.54 -27.25
CA LYS A 524 3.45 -21.94 -27.62
C LYS A 524 2.72 -23.04 -26.82
N ARG A 525 1.51 -22.80 -26.30
CA ARG A 525 0.61 -23.81 -25.72
C ARG A 525 -0.81 -23.50 -26.18
N GLY A 526 -1.43 -24.42 -26.93
CA GLY A 526 -2.68 -24.20 -27.67
C GLY A 526 -3.95 -24.12 -26.82
N LYS A 527 -4.04 -23.09 -25.97
CA LYS A 527 -5.28 -22.60 -25.36
C LYS A 527 -5.22 -21.08 -25.34
N ASP A 528 -6.14 -20.41 -26.04
CA ASP A 528 -6.22 -18.95 -26.08
C ASP A 528 -6.69 -18.37 -24.75
N VAL A 529 -5.75 -18.19 -23.82
CA VAL A 529 -5.96 -17.49 -22.55
C VAL A 529 -6.09 -15.99 -22.82
N THR A 530 -7.25 -15.62 -23.36
CA THR A 530 -7.70 -14.25 -23.57
C THR A 530 -7.59 -13.43 -22.28
N LYS A 531 -7.04 -12.21 -22.39
CA LYS A 531 -7.01 -11.23 -21.29
C LYS A 531 -8.15 -10.21 -21.48
N PRO A 532 -9.23 -10.26 -20.68
CA PRO A 532 -10.39 -9.36 -20.81
C PRO A 532 -10.15 -8.01 -20.11
N PHE A 533 -9.05 -7.33 -20.43
CA PHE A 533 -8.57 -6.15 -19.69
C PHE A 533 -7.96 -5.09 -20.61
N GLY A 534 -8.27 -3.81 -20.35
CA GLY A 534 -7.54 -2.68 -20.95
C GLY A 534 -6.08 -2.63 -20.48
N HIS A 535 -5.21 -1.94 -21.23
CA HIS A 535 -3.75 -2.01 -21.03
C HIS A 535 -3.25 -1.34 -19.73
N GLY A 536 -4.11 -0.57 -19.05
CA GLY A 536 -3.81 0.06 -17.75
C GLY A 536 -4.13 1.55 -17.79
N TRP A 537 -3.41 2.31 -16.96
CA TRP A 537 -3.37 3.77 -17.04
C TRP A 537 -1.94 4.24 -17.27
N PHE A 538 -1.75 5.22 -18.14
CA PHE A 538 -0.50 5.98 -18.20
C PHE A 538 -0.66 7.19 -17.27
N MET A 539 0.33 7.46 -16.43
CA MET A 539 0.29 8.57 -15.48
C MET A 539 1.58 9.38 -15.53
N VAL A 540 1.44 10.69 -15.28
CA VAL A 540 2.56 11.61 -15.02
C VAL A 540 2.40 12.13 -13.60
N VAL A 541 3.44 12.01 -12.78
CA VAL A 541 3.43 12.40 -11.36
C VAL A 541 4.58 13.35 -11.03
N ASN A 542 4.37 14.21 -10.05
CA ASN A 542 5.45 14.95 -9.40
C ASN A 542 6.20 13.98 -8.45
N PRO A 543 7.51 13.71 -8.65
CA PRO A 543 8.24 12.81 -7.76
C PRO A 543 8.30 13.31 -6.30
N ALA A 544 8.32 14.63 -6.08
CA ALA A 544 8.53 15.21 -4.76
C ALA A 544 7.34 15.03 -3.78
N ASP A 545 6.10 15.13 -4.26
CA ASP A 545 4.88 14.99 -3.44
C ASP A 545 3.91 13.89 -3.92
N GLN A 546 4.30 13.13 -4.95
CA GLN A 546 3.55 12.01 -5.53
C GLN A 546 2.16 12.38 -6.08
N ARG A 547 1.89 13.68 -6.35
CA ARG A 547 0.64 14.09 -7.01
C ARG A 547 0.62 13.70 -8.48
N ILE A 548 -0.52 13.18 -8.91
CA ILE A 548 -0.85 12.97 -10.32
C ILE A 548 -1.03 14.34 -10.99
N LEU A 549 -0.22 14.62 -12.01
CA LEU A 549 -0.30 15.83 -12.83
C LEU A 549 -1.06 15.56 -14.14
N TRP A 550 -1.04 14.32 -14.62
CA TRP A 550 -1.79 13.85 -15.77
C TRP A 550 -2.05 12.34 -15.66
N ALA A 551 -3.19 11.85 -16.13
CA ALA A 551 -3.50 10.42 -16.19
C ALA A 551 -4.50 10.11 -17.30
N LYS A 552 -4.28 9.03 -18.04
CA LYS A 552 -5.18 8.56 -19.12
C LYS A 552 -5.22 7.03 -19.21
N HIS A 553 -6.39 6.47 -19.48
CA HIS A 553 -6.53 5.03 -19.72
C HIS A 553 -5.85 4.62 -21.03
N MET A 554 -5.08 3.52 -20.99
CA MET A 554 -4.33 3.01 -22.13
C MET A 554 -5.20 2.12 -23.03
N SER A 555 -5.61 2.65 -24.19
CA SER A 555 -6.36 1.90 -25.23
C SER A 555 -5.47 0.98 -26.08
N GLN A 556 -4.16 1.20 -26.06
CA GLN A 556 -3.11 0.37 -26.67
C GLN A 556 -2.01 0.12 -25.62
N PRO A 557 -1.04 -0.79 -25.85
CA PRO A 557 0.14 -0.90 -25.00
C PRO A 557 0.89 0.43 -24.88
N GLU A 558 1.66 0.58 -23.81
CA GLU A 558 2.52 1.74 -23.60
C GLU A 558 3.53 1.95 -24.75
N GLY A 559 3.76 3.21 -25.12
CA GLY A 559 4.71 3.60 -26.16
C GLY A 559 4.71 5.10 -26.43
N ASN A 560 5.56 5.54 -27.38
CA ASN A 560 5.84 6.95 -27.61
C ASN A 560 4.60 7.85 -27.75
N ALA A 561 3.51 7.39 -28.38
CA ALA A 561 2.32 8.20 -28.63
C ALA A 561 1.57 8.64 -27.35
N ILE A 562 1.52 7.80 -26.30
CA ILE A 562 0.85 8.20 -25.04
C ILE A 562 1.76 9.04 -24.16
N LEU A 563 3.07 8.80 -24.19
CA LEU A 563 4.07 9.64 -23.54
C LEU A 563 4.16 11.04 -24.20
N GLU A 564 4.08 11.12 -25.53
CA GLU A 564 3.97 12.38 -26.27
C GLU A 564 2.74 13.17 -25.84
N ALA A 565 1.55 12.56 -25.91
CA ALA A 565 0.31 13.22 -25.50
C ALA A 565 0.36 13.73 -24.05
N ALA A 566 0.91 12.91 -23.14
CA ALA A 566 1.07 13.27 -21.74
C ALA A 566 2.02 14.46 -21.54
N LEU A 567 3.22 14.43 -22.14
CA LEU A 567 4.22 15.50 -21.99
C LEU A 567 3.80 16.80 -22.71
N MET A 568 3.13 16.70 -23.86
CA MET A 568 2.57 17.87 -24.56
C MET A 568 1.48 18.57 -23.73
N ASP A 569 0.65 17.81 -23.01
CA ASP A 569 -0.35 18.35 -22.09
C ASP A 569 0.26 18.88 -20.77
N VAL A 570 1.37 18.32 -20.32
CA VAL A 570 1.99 18.63 -19.00
C VAL A 570 2.95 19.80 -19.09
N ILE A 571 3.95 19.77 -19.97
CA ILE A 571 5.08 20.71 -19.98
C ILE A 571 4.62 22.19 -20.01
N PRO A 572 3.66 22.61 -20.88
CA PRO A 572 3.20 24.01 -20.92
C PRO A 572 2.49 24.50 -19.64
N LYS A 573 2.11 23.59 -18.72
CA LYS A 573 1.42 23.94 -17.46
C LYS A 573 2.38 24.21 -16.31
N PHE A 574 3.63 23.79 -16.42
CA PHE A 574 4.65 23.86 -15.36
C PHE A 574 5.89 24.58 -15.91
N PRO A 575 5.99 25.92 -15.77
CA PRO A 575 7.01 26.72 -16.47
C PRO A 575 8.44 26.49 -16.00
N ASN A 576 8.62 25.84 -14.85
CA ASN A 576 9.91 25.48 -14.28
C ASN A 576 10.29 24.01 -14.52
N LEU A 577 9.44 23.23 -15.21
CA LEU A 577 9.67 21.81 -15.46
C LEU A 577 10.76 21.63 -16.52
N ASP A 578 11.95 21.19 -16.09
CA ASP A 578 13.07 20.91 -16.98
C ASP A 578 13.66 19.50 -16.85
N GLY A 579 13.16 18.65 -15.93
CA GLY A 579 13.48 17.23 -15.83
C GLY A 579 12.34 16.27 -16.18
N VAL A 580 12.60 15.23 -16.96
CA VAL A 580 11.65 14.12 -17.24
C VAL A 580 12.30 12.76 -16.96
N ILE A 581 11.59 11.91 -16.21
CA ILE A 581 12.03 10.58 -15.78
C ILE A 581 11.10 9.52 -16.37
N VAL A 582 11.63 8.66 -17.26
CA VAL A 582 10.88 7.56 -17.93
C VAL A 582 11.80 6.38 -18.23
N ASP A 583 11.31 5.14 -18.06
CA ASP A 583 12.05 3.87 -18.31
C ASP A 583 12.78 3.84 -19.67
N ARG A 584 12.09 4.34 -20.71
CA ARG A 584 12.51 4.23 -22.11
C ARG A 584 12.86 5.56 -22.76
N ALA A 585 13.49 6.45 -21.99
CA ALA A 585 13.92 7.77 -22.47
C ALA A 585 14.74 7.68 -23.78
N CYS A 586 15.59 6.66 -23.93
CA CYS A 586 16.40 6.44 -25.12
C CYS A 586 15.60 6.26 -26.43
N SER A 587 14.44 5.61 -26.41
CA SER A 587 13.58 5.42 -27.59
C SER A 587 12.59 6.57 -27.82
N PHE A 588 12.37 7.42 -26.82
CA PHE A 588 11.54 8.61 -26.93
C PHE A 588 12.33 9.87 -27.32
N LEU A 589 13.57 10.01 -26.85
CA LEU A 589 14.44 11.18 -27.08
C LEU A 589 14.61 11.59 -28.55
N PRO A 590 14.77 10.68 -29.53
CA PRO A 590 14.82 11.05 -30.95
C PRO A 590 13.51 11.68 -31.43
N HIS A 591 12.37 11.14 -30.96
CA HIS A 591 11.02 11.58 -31.31
C HIS A 591 10.68 12.94 -30.66
N ALA A 592 11.05 13.12 -29.39
CA ALA A 592 10.84 14.35 -28.62
C ALA A 592 11.43 15.61 -29.31
N ARG A 593 12.58 15.48 -29.98
CA ARG A 593 13.30 16.57 -30.66
C ARG A 593 12.51 17.24 -31.78
N HIS A 594 11.45 16.62 -32.29
CA HIS A 594 10.59 17.22 -33.32
C HIS A 594 9.60 18.25 -32.77
N PHE A 595 9.42 18.33 -31.44
CA PHE A 595 8.39 19.15 -30.81
C PHE A 595 9.00 20.29 -29.97
N LYS A 596 8.75 21.54 -30.38
CA LYS A 596 9.27 22.75 -29.70
C LYS A 596 8.93 22.84 -28.20
N VAL A 597 7.83 22.21 -27.77
CA VAL A 597 7.42 22.12 -26.35
C VAL A 597 8.47 21.37 -25.51
N MET A 598 9.08 20.32 -26.07
CA MET A 598 10.06 19.49 -25.36
C MET A 598 11.38 20.23 -25.09
N ASN A 599 11.63 21.37 -25.75
CA ASN A 599 12.83 22.20 -25.52
C ASN A 599 12.90 22.79 -24.10
N GLN A 600 11.80 22.78 -23.34
CA GLN A 600 11.81 23.16 -21.93
C GLN A 600 12.57 22.12 -21.07
N VAL A 601 12.58 20.85 -21.51
CA VAL A 601 13.18 19.72 -20.79
C VAL A 601 14.68 19.62 -21.11
N LYS A 602 15.51 20.07 -20.16
CA LYS A 602 16.97 20.03 -20.22
C LYS A 602 17.52 18.65 -19.84
N TYR A 603 16.84 17.96 -18.91
CA TYR A 603 17.30 16.73 -18.29
C TYR A 603 16.33 15.58 -18.56
N TRP A 604 16.87 14.47 -19.05
CA TRP A 604 16.13 13.23 -19.27
C TRP A 604 16.85 12.13 -18.52
N ALA A 605 16.19 11.50 -17.55
CA ALA A 605 16.76 10.33 -16.88
C ALA A 605 16.73 9.14 -17.85
N VAL A 606 17.92 8.66 -18.24
CA VAL A 606 18.09 7.47 -19.08
C VAL A 606 18.69 6.38 -18.21
N ASP A 607 18.07 5.21 -18.17
CA ASP A 607 18.65 4.05 -17.48
C ASP A 607 20.01 3.68 -18.12
N ALA A 608 21.03 3.52 -17.27
CA ALA A 608 22.37 3.08 -17.64
C ALA A 608 22.39 1.70 -18.34
N PHE A 609 21.43 0.81 -18.04
CA PHE A 609 21.29 -0.46 -18.77
C PHE A 609 20.92 -0.24 -20.24
N HIS A 610 20.06 0.74 -20.54
CA HIS A 610 19.70 1.09 -21.91
C HIS A 610 20.81 1.85 -22.66
N ALA A 611 21.67 2.59 -21.94
CA ALA A 611 22.77 3.36 -22.53
C ALA A 611 23.83 2.50 -23.25
N GLN A 612 23.96 1.21 -22.92
CA GLN A 612 24.92 0.30 -23.57
C GLN A 612 24.36 -0.40 -24.82
N GLY A 613 23.04 -0.31 -25.08
CA GLY A 613 22.35 -1.11 -26.10
C GLY A 613 22.27 -0.50 -27.51
N SER A 614 22.74 0.73 -27.72
CA SER A 614 22.55 1.46 -28.99
C SER A 614 23.83 2.11 -29.50
N ASN A 615 24.18 1.80 -30.77
CA ASN A 615 25.32 2.40 -31.49
C ASN A 615 24.99 3.83 -31.96
N ALA A 616 24.71 4.74 -31.03
CA ALA A 616 24.58 6.17 -31.29
C ALA A 616 25.84 6.92 -30.79
N PRO A 617 26.41 7.86 -31.57
CA PRO A 617 27.60 8.60 -31.14
C PRO A 617 27.28 9.48 -29.92
N THR A 618 28.12 9.40 -28.90
CA THR A 618 28.00 10.15 -27.64
C THR A 618 28.22 11.64 -27.85
N ALA A 619 27.16 12.44 -27.65
CA ALA A 619 27.20 13.89 -27.87
C ALA A 619 26.36 14.71 -26.87
N VAL A 620 26.38 14.33 -25.59
CA VAL A 620 26.08 15.25 -24.47
C VAL A 620 27.13 14.99 -23.38
N GLN A 621 28.03 15.94 -23.15
CA GLN A 621 28.87 15.95 -21.94
C GLN A 621 28.13 16.68 -20.81
N PRO A 622 28.21 16.21 -19.56
CA PRO A 622 27.70 16.96 -18.42
C PRO A 622 28.62 18.17 -18.16
N ASN A 623 28.13 19.38 -18.42
CA ASN A 623 28.83 20.59 -17.99
C ASN A 623 28.74 20.72 -16.47
N ARG A 624 29.86 21.10 -15.84
CA ARG A 624 30.05 21.02 -14.38
C ARG A 624 29.19 22.01 -13.59
N SER A 625 28.30 21.50 -12.75
CA SER A 625 28.07 22.00 -11.38
C SER A 625 27.32 20.96 -10.53
N THR A 626 27.42 21.10 -9.21
CA THR A 626 26.72 20.34 -8.15
C THR A 626 26.86 18.81 -8.18
N ASP A 627 27.74 18.30 -7.33
CA ASP A 627 27.77 16.92 -6.87
C ASP A 627 26.47 16.51 -6.15
N TYR A 628 25.92 15.34 -6.50
CA TYR A 628 25.35 14.34 -5.58
C TYR A 628 25.19 13.00 -6.38
N LEU A 629 25.03 11.85 -5.70
CA LEU A 629 24.97 10.50 -6.31
C LEU A 629 26.28 9.95 -6.94
N ALA A 630 27.46 10.30 -6.42
CA ALA A 630 28.75 9.74 -6.86
C ALA A 630 29.59 9.14 -5.72
N SER A 631 28.97 8.44 -4.76
CA SER A 631 29.63 7.91 -3.56
C SER A 631 29.30 6.45 -3.23
N PHE A 632 29.83 5.50 -4.01
CA PHE A 632 30.37 4.23 -3.50
C PHE A 632 31.34 3.59 -4.52
N VAL A 633 32.14 2.61 -4.08
CA VAL A 633 33.18 1.88 -4.86
C VAL A 633 34.40 2.72 -5.26
N LYS A 634 35.35 2.87 -4.33
CA LYS A 634 36.76 3.16 -4.62
C LYS A 634 37.67 2.44 -3.60
N ARG A 635 38.29 1.31 -3.96
CA ARG A 635 39.46 0.71 -3.27
C ARG A 635 40.09 -0.44 -4.08
N GLY A 636 41.35 -0.25 -4.52
CA GLY A 636 42.18 -1.26 -5.22
C GLY A 636 41.84 -1.46 -6.71
N LYS A 637 42.78 -1.66 -7.64
CA LYS A 637 44.27 -1.57 -7.60
C LYS A 637 44.78 -0.89 -8.91
N LYS A 638 46.04 -0.43 -8.94
CA LYS A 638 46.69 0.18 -10.12
C LYS A 638 47.59 -0.81 -10.87
N SER A 639 47.45 -0.92 -12.20
CA SER A 639 48.47 -1.33 -13.22
C SER A 639 47.75 -1.60 -14.54
N SER A 640 48.24 -1.27 -15.75
CA SER A 640 49.40 -0.48 -16.18
C SER A 640 49.20 0.01 -17.64
N THR A 641 50.11 0.88 -18.12
CA THR A 641 50.12 1.68 -19.36
C THR A 641 49.71 1.04 -20.72
N PRO A 642 49.32 1.87 -21.73
CA PRO A 642 48.72 1.44 -23.01
C PRO A 642 49.70 1.37 -24.19
N TYR A 643 49.29 0.77 -25.33
CA TYR A 643 49.84 1.07 -26.66
C TYR A 643 48.84 0.84 -27.82
N SER A 644 49.17 1.45 -28.97
CA SER A 644 48.67 1.41 -30.37
C SER A 644 47.97 0.12 -30.88
N CYS A 645 47.23 0.10 -32.01
CA CYS A 645 47.57 0.77 -33.28
C CYS A 645 46.44 0.98 -34.33
N SER A 646 46.87 1.51 -35.48
CA SER A 646 46.21 2.12 -36.63
C SER A 646 45.14 1.35 -37.42
N LYS A 647 44.19 2.15 -37.94
CA LYS A 647 43.52 2.08 -39.27
C LYS A 647 44.09 1.05 -40.29
N LYS A 648 43.20 0.28 -40.95
CA LYS A 648 42.92 0.33 -42.42
C LYS A 648 41.68 -0.52 -42.80
N PRO A 649 41.16 -0.52 -44.06
CA PRO A 649 39.71 -0.42 -44.29
C PRO A 649 39.02 -1.68 -44.88
N ALA A 650 37.73 -1.52 -45.22
CA ALA A 650 36.82 -2.55 -45.68
C ALA A 650 37.12 -3.15 -47.07
N SER A 651 36.81 -4.45 -47.24
CA SER A 651 35.81 -4.92 -48.22
C SER A 651 35.73 -6.46 -48.28
N LYS A 652 34.51 -7.02 -48.35
CA LYS A 652 34.03 -7.84 -49.49
C LYS A 652 32.61 -8.40 -49.24
N VAL A 653 31.87 -8.56 -50.34
CA VAL A 653 30.56 -9.20 -50.40
C VAL A 653 30.73 -10.66 -50.81
N LEU A 654 29.90 -11.57 -50.27
CA LEU A 654 29.70 -12.90 -50.84
C LEU A 654 28.22 -13.31 -50.69
N LYS A 655 27.63 -13.80 -51.79
CA LYS A 655 26.21 -14.21 -51.87
C LYS A 655 26.07 -15.69 -51.51
N ARG A 656 24.90 -16.10 -51.01
CA ARG A 656 24.48 -17.51 -51.00
C ARG A 656 23.91 -17.90 -52.39
N PRO A 657 24.19 -19.11 -52.89
CA PRO A 657 23.53 -19.64 -54.09
C PRO A 657 22.15 -20.23 -53.77
N SER A 658 21.38 -20.51 -54.82
CA SER A 658 20.08 -21.18 -54.76
C SER A 658 20.06 -22.36 -55.74
N SER A 659 19.52 -23.51 -55.32
CA SER A 659 19.04 -24.55 -56.22
C SER A 659 17.68 -25.05 -55.72
N LYS A 660 16.83 -25.46 -56.66
CA LYS A 660 15.53 -26.08 -56.38
C LYS A 660 15.69 -27.60 -56.39
N HIS A 661 14.82 -28.30 -55.65
CA HIS A 661 13.87 -29.22 -56.27
C HIS A 661 12.57 -29.22 -55.46
#